data_AF-A0AAD7XQM0-F1
#
_entry.id   AF-A0AAD7XQM0-F1
#
_cell.length_a   1.000
_cell.length_b   1.000
_cell.length_c   1.000
_cell.angle_alpha   90.00
_cell.angle_beta   90.00
_cell.angle_gamma   90.00
#
_symmetry.space_group_name_H-M   'P 1'
#
loop_
_entity.id
_entity.type
_entity.pdbx_description
1 polymer ?
#
loop_
_entity_poly.entity_id
_entity_poly.type
_entity_poly.pdbx_seq_one_letter_code
_entity_poly.pdbx_strand_id
1 'polypeptide(L)'
;MPIRDVDAYGVPIAAAANRGLAGIDGILATAAGYASAGSGATPVFLLVGDQALLHDLSSLRILADQKERGRIFKVILVNNNGGAIFSFLPVSDLDADDALDEETEFEPLFGAPHRADFQALAAGFGLLGGFARCSTRAALESALADDRSVVIEAKVATTRRENVRTHRKIDARARAAVRAALVGDATRVGAVSLAWSRVRPPPPPPPGFDFFPPSERKKKNKPLVVLHGLFGTNSDLDRVVRLGDLCDDDREVIKFDLTGHGASGPRQVDPVAFSFDAHVAALLAALDRARIETFDVLGYSFGARLALGIKRAAPRRVRKVIAASANLEGRDSMSPTARRDRLETDRLIAETVGGLRTRDDWRRFFDEKWYATSAKTGIWATLRANETVYAEMLERRLGSGPRPEAVAASLRGAGLAASPALWTAADDEDVAYVYGANDKRCEAIARRLASSRCRIFRVEGAGHALPDEAPADLGAAARAFLVEKNDDYKHPEESITCVLIKAVRVEPFDLPRRAAPAARWNATPNPAESSSNLLRGVLVALADSTSFTSGSRGIGEASPCRGVHQETFETVLAELRECEPVLLGARVPLSVARLDGNLTAWIEKTLGGRRLSPTARFALETALLQLVAAPSSLLYARALDGHARSRVRLAALLAPGPPPLGSSRVVKLKVGELAPEDDARRVAEVVASDARIRIRVDANRAWTPTEYVAFEAALSPAARAAIDFVEEPSAEPVTATLAVALDESIADSAERYPERFWSDSWTDAAALVLKPAVLGVETTIRIAREATRRKKMVILSSCFESGVGLSHVATMAAALDDGDLAYFLFFFVRDDVARRHGLGTYAWLDNDDVLRPSFAQLVENSAVEHGTADVIEVALCESALDGAAALLLATPR
;
A
#
# COMPACT_ATOMS: atom_id res chain seq x y z
N MET A 1 -19.20 44.74 14.21
CA MET A 1 -20.44 44.44 13.44
C MET A 1 -21.45 43.79 14.37
N PRO A 2 -22.42 44.52 14.95
CA PRO A 2 -23.30 44.09 16.03
C PRO A 2 -23.65 42.59 16.12
N ILE A 3 -24.44 42.09 15.17
CA ILE A 3 -24.94 40.70 15.20
C ILE A 3 -23.85 39.68 14.86
N ARG A 4 -22.87 40.05 14.02
CA ARG A 4 -21.77 39.16 13.63
C ARG A 4 -20.73 39.02 14.74
N ASP A 5 -20.51 40.06 15.55
CA ASP A 5 -19.59 39.99 16.68
C ASP A 5 -20.18 39.09 17.77
N VAL A 6 -21.50 39.15 17.99
CA VAL A 6 -22.21 38.25 18.92
C VAL A 6 -22.14 36.80 18.43
N ASP A 7 -22.36 36.55 17.14
CA ASP A 7 -22.23 35.22 16.51
C ASP A 7 -20.79 34.69 16.59
N ALA A 8 -19.79 35.53 16.32
CA ALA A 8 -18.38 35.13 16.27
C ALA A 8 -17.75 34.82 17.64
N TYR A 9 -18.17 35.51 18.70
CA TYR A 9 -17.54 35.40 20.02
C TYR A 9 -18.41 34.73 21.10
N GLY A 10 -19.65 34.32 20.77
CA GLY A 10 -20.39 33.27 21.47
C GLY A 10 -20.75 33.57 22.93
N VAL A 11 -21.36 34.72 23.22
CA VAL A 11 -21.91 34.98 24.56
C VAL A 11 -23.33 34.40 24.62
N PRO A 12 -23.63 33.46 25.54
CA PRO A 12 -24.96 32.88 25.66
C PRO A 12 -25.92 33.93 26.23
N ILE A 13 -26.67 34.59 25.34
CA ILE A 13 -27.71 35.56 25.67
C ILE A 13 -29.04 35.10 25.06
N ALA A 14 -30.16 35.39 25.74
CA ALA A 14 -31.46 35.27 25.12
C ALA A 14 -31.60 36.35 24.04
N ALA A 15 -31.55 35.94 22.76
CA ALA A 15 -31.60 36.85 21.62
C ALA A 15 -32.83 36.58 20.74
N ALA A 16 -33.40 37.66 20.23
CA ALA A 16 -34.38 37.63 19.15
C ALA A 16 -33.85 38.49 18.00
N ALA A 17 -34.14 38.10 16.76
CA ALA A 17 -33.71 38.83 15.58
C ALA A 17 -34.83 38.86 14.53
N ASN A 18 -34.89 39.95 13.76
CA ASN A 18 -35.72 40.12 12.58
C ASN A 18 -34.77 40.29 11.38
N ARG A 19 -35.03 39.55 10.30
CA ARG A 19 -34.22 39.60 9.07
C ARG A 19 -34.69 40.69 8.08
N GLY A 20 -35.94 41.16 8.14
CA GLY A 20 -36.50 42.09 7.16
C GLY A 20 -36.35 41.61 5.71
N LEU A 21 -36.44 42.53 4.75
CA LEU A 21 -36.17 42.27 3.34
C LEU A 21 -34.68 42.49 3.03
N ALA A 22 -34.11 43.58 3.56
CA ALA A 22 -32.71 44.00 3.36
C ALA A 22 -31.84 43.82 4.61
N GLY A 23 -32.36 43.27 5.71
CA GLY A 23 -31.59 43.11 6.95
C GLY A 23 -31.58 44.31 7.88
N ILE A 24 -32.19 45.43 7.50
CA ILE A 24 -32.23 46.69 8.28
C ILE A 24 -33.66 47.20 8.55
N ASP A 25 -34.68 46.52 8.02
CA ASP A 25 -36.06 46.98 8.04
C ASP A 25 -36.73 46.75 9.39
N GLY A 26 -37.26 47.82 10.01
CA GLY A 26 -38.11 47.73 11.19
C GLY A 26 -37.44 47.11 12.42
N ILE A 27 -36.12 47.22 12.55
CA ILE A 27 -35.33 46.63 13.65
C ILE A 27 -35.76 47.20 15.00
N LEU A 28 -35.86 48.53 15.13
CA LEU A 28 -36.27 49.21 16.34
C LEU A 28 -37.74 48.97 16.65
N ALA A 29 -38.61 49.03 15.65
CA ALA A 29 -40.04 48.70 15.81
C ALA A 29 -40.25 47.28 16.34
N THR A 30 -39.53 46.31 15.77
CA THR A 30 -39.65 44.90 16.17
C THR A 30 -39.13 44.67 17.58
N ALA A 31 -37.97 45.26 17.93
CA ALA A 31 -37.41 45.16 19.26
C ALA A 31 -38.33 45.81 20.31
N ALA A 32 -38.97 46.94 19.98
CA ALA A 32 -39.95 47.57 20.84
C ALA A 32 -41.22 46.71 21.03
N GLY A 33 -41.67 46.03 19.97
CA GLY A 33 -42.76 45.05 20.05
C GLY A 33 -42.40 43.85 20.93
N TYR A 34 -41.19 43.32 20.78
CA TYR A 34 -40.66 42.24 21.61
C TYR A 34 -40.60 42.64 23.10
N ALA A 35 -40.05 43.83 23.39
CA ALA A 35 -40.06 44.40 24.74
C ALA A 35 -41.48 44.59 25.28
N SER A 36 -42.46 44.82 24.39
CA SER A 36 -43.84 45.01 24.78
C SER A 36 -44.61 43.74 25.14
N ALA A 37 -44.17 42.59 24.62
CA ALA A 37 -44.79 41.29 24.90
C ALA A 37 -44.29 40.66 26.22
N GLY A 38 -43.14 41.11 26.74
CA GLY A 38 -42.56 40.60 27.99
C GLY A 38 -43.30 41.06 29.26
N SER A 39 -43.05 40.37 30.37
CA SER A 39 -43.59 40.65 31.71
C SER A 39 -43.08 41.96 32.35
N GLY A 40 -42.17 42.68 31.69
CA GLY A 40 -41.57 43.92 32.19
C GLY A 40 -40.45 43.73 33.22
N ALA A 41 -40.26 42.52 33.75
CA ALA A 41 -39.24 42.22 34.77
C ALA A 41 -37.81 42.10 34.23
N THR A 42 -37.64 41.95 32.92
CA THR A 42 -36.33 41.77 32.28
C THR A 42 -36.08 42.91 31.29
N PRO A 43 -35.00 43.70 31.45
CA PRO A 43 -34.64 44.73 30.50
C PRO A 43 -34.37 44.16 29.11
N VAL A 44 -34.86 44.83 28.07
CA VAL A 44 -34.57 44.48 26.67
C VAL A 44 -33.52 45.42 26.11
N PHE A 45 -32.53 44.85 25.41
CA PHE A 45 -31.47 45.60 24.76
C PHE A 45 -31.55 45.37 23.25
N LEU A 46 -31.60 46.45 22.49
CA LEU A 46 -31.40 46.42 21.04
C LEU A 46 -29.98 46.82 20.72
N LEU A 47 -29.20 45.95 20.09
CA LEU A 47 -27.90 46.28 19.52
C LEU A 47 -28.04 46.54 18.02
N VAL A 48 -27.77 47.77 17.57
CA VAL A 48 -28.04 48.21 16.19
C VAL A 48 -26.91 49.10 15.65
N GLY A 49 -26.70 49.10 14.33
CA GLY A 49 -25.78 50.02 13.67
C GLY A 49 -26.43 51.37 13.32
N ASP A 50 -25.61 52.39 13.10
CA ASP A 50 -26.06 53.74 12.73
C ASP A 50 -26.95 53.82 11.48
N GLN A 51 -26.53 53.21 10.37
CA GLN A 51 -27.29 53.19 9.12
C GLN A 51 -28.62 52.46 9.26
N ALA A 52 -28.63 51.35 10.02
CA ALA A 52 -29.83 50.60 10.30
C ALA A 52 -30.82 51.38 11.18
N LEU A 53 -30.33 52.14 12.17
CA LEU A 53 -31.17 53.00 13.00
C LEU A 53 -31.71 54.20 12.21
N LEU A 54 -30.91 54.80 11.32
CA LEU A 54 -31.39 55.86 10.43
C LEU A 54 -32.52 55.39 9.50
N HIS A 55 -32.43 54.14 9.04
CA HIS A 55 -33.48 53.54 8.21
C HIS A 55 -34.80 53.33 8.98
N ASP A 56 -34.74 53.10 10.30
CA ASP A 56 -35.90 52.89 11.18
C ASP A 56 -36.10 54.05 12.18
N LEU A 57 -35.76 55.27 11.77
CA LEU A 57 -35.65 56.42 12.66
C LEU A 57 -36.97 56.82 13.32
N SER A 58 -38.08 56.75 12.59
CA SER A 58 -39.42 57.14 13.09
C SER A 58 -39.87 56.27 14.28
N SER A 59 -39.33 55.05 14.39
CA SER A 59 -39.61 54.12 15.49
C SER A 59 -39.02 54.58 16.84
N LEU A 60 -38.16 55.61 16.86
CA LEU A 60 -37.74 56.26 18.11
C LEU A 60 -38.93 56.83 18.90
N ARG A 61 -40.04 57.17 18.24
CA ARG A 61 -41.25 57.59 18.95
C ARG A 61 -41.83 56.47 19.83
N ILE A 62 -41.77 55.23 19.37
CA ILE A 62 -42.26 54.07 20.13
C ILE A 62 -41.41 53.91 21.41
N LEU A 63 -40.10 54.14 21.33
CA LEU A 63 -39.21 54.10 22.48
C LEU A 63 -39.57 55.18 23.53
N ALA A 64 -39.93 56.39 23.09
CA ALA A 64 -40.41 57.44 23.98
C ALA A 64 -41.68 57.02 24.73
N ASP A 65 -42.63 56.39 24.03
CA ASP A 65 -43.89 55.90 24.61
C ASP A 65 -43.70 54.67 25.54
N GLN A 66 -42.63 53.86 25.37
CA GLN A 66 -42.34 52.73 26.26
C GLN A 66 -41.86 53.19 27.65
N LYS A 67 -41.16 54.32 27.72
CA LYS A 67 -40.71 54.95 28.97
C LYS A 67 -41.89 55.25 29.90
N GLU A 68 -43.02 55.67 29.33
CA GLU A 68 -44.25 55.98 30.07
C GLU A 68 -44.94 54.73 30.63
N ARG A 69 -44.62 53.54 30.11
CA ARG A 69 -45.21 52.25 30.51
C ARG A 69 -44.40 51.48 31.55
N GLY A 70 -43.35 52.08 32.12
CA GLY A 70 -42.53 51.49 33.18
C GLY A 70 -41.66 50.29 32.73
N ARG A 71 -41.36 50.19 31.43
CA ARG A 71 -40.52 49.13 30.85
C ARG A 71 -39.12 49.64 30.55
N ILE A 72 -38.11 48.84 30.88
CA ILE A 72 -36.70 49.16 30.60
C ILE A 72 -36.33 48.61 29.21
N PHE A 73 -36.23 49.49 28.21
CA PHE A 73 -35.81 49.17 26.84
C PHE A 73 -34.69 50.11 26.41
N LYS A 74 -33.53 49.54 26.06
CA LYS A 74 -32.33 50.30 25.72
C LYS A 74 -31.88 50.04 24.29
N VAL A 75 -31.51 51.10 23.59
CA VAL A 75 -30.95 51.01 22.23
C VAL A 75 -29.47 51.28 22.30
N ILE A 76 -28.66 50.27 22.08
CA ILE A 76 -27.20 50.35 21.94
C ILE A 76 -26.89 50.57 20.47
N LEU A 77 -26.60 51.81 20.13
CA LEU A 77 -26.23 52.27 18.81
C LEU A 77 -24.71 52.16 18.63
N VAL A 78 -24.25 51.27 17.76
CA VAL A 78 -22.86 51.23 17.31
C VAL A 78 -22.71 52.21 16.15
N ASN A 79 -22.18 53.40 16.43
CA ASN A 79 -21.95 54.44 15.44
C ASN A 79 -20.49 54.39 14.96
N ASN A 80 -20.29 53.93 13.73
CA ASN A 80 -19.00 53.85 13.07
C ASN A 80 -18.95 54.66 11.77
N ASN A 81 -19.90 55.59 11.61
CA ASN A 81 -20.06 56.47 10.47
C ASN A 81 -20.36 55.71 9.16
N GLY A 82 -21.25 54.71 9.25
CA GLY A 82 -21.79 53.98 8.11
C GLY A 82 -20.87 52.94 7.49
N GLY A 83 -21.49 51.95 6.82
CA GLY A 83 -20.86 51.08 5.82
C GLY A 83 -19.65 50.23 6.24
N ALA A 84 -19.16 50.34 7.47
CA ALA A 84 -17.85 49.82 7.86
C ALA A 84 -17.75 48.28 7.81
N ILE A 85 -18.86 47.57 7.62
CA ILE A 85 -18.89 46.13 7.32
C ILE A 85 -18.21 45.79 5.99
N PHE A 86 -18.32 46.66 4.98
CA PHE A 86 -17.72 46.42 3.66
C PHE A 86 -16.19 46.44 3.70
N SER A 87 -15.60 47.11 4.69
CA SER A 87 -14.14 47.12 4.92
C SER A 87 -13.58 45.76 5.36
N PHE A 88 -14.43 44.78 5.63
CA PHE A 88 -14.05 43.40 5.95
C PHE A 88 -14.15 42.45 4.75
N LEU A 89 -14.65 42.93 3.61
CA LEU A 89 -14.85 42.14 2.40
C LEU A 89 -13.69 42.36 1.41
N PRO A 90 -13.46 41.43 0.46
CA PRO A 90 -12.39 41.57 -0.52
C PRO A 90 -12.44 42.88 -1.34
N VAL A 91 -13.63 43.46 -1.51
CA VAL A 91 -13.83 44.73 -2.24
C VAL A 91 -13.11 45.93 -1.62
N SER A 92 -12.65 45.84 -0.37
CA SER A 92 -11.86 46.89 0.29
C SER A 92 -10.35 46.65 0.25
N ASP A 93 -9.87 45.63 -0.48
CA ASP A 93 -8.44 45.30 -0.54
C ASP A 93 -7.73 46.18 -1.57
N LEU A 94 -6.83 47.04 -1.09
CA LEU A 94 -6.16 48.06 -1.91
C LEU A 94 -4.93 47.52 -2.67
N ASP A 95 -4.51 46.30 -2.36
CA ASP A 95 -3.35 45.65 -2.98
C ASP A 95 -3.76 44.76 -4.18
N ALA A 96 -5.05 44.74 -4.54
CA ALA A 96 -5.56 44.03 -5.71
C ALA A 96 -5.48 44.92 -6.97
N ASP A 97 -5.23 44.32 -8.14
CA ASP A 97 -5.10 45.04 -9.41
C ASP A 97 -6.34 45.88 -9.80
N ASP A 98 -7.51 45.57 -9.22
CA ASP A 98 -8.80 46.27 -9.42
C ASP A 98 -9.29 46.99 -8.14
N ALA A 99 -8.39 47.41 -7.25
CA ALA A 99 -8.74 48.09 -6.01
C ALA A 99 -9.49 49.41 -6.24
N LEU A 100 -10.60 49.60 -5.52
CA LEU A 100 -11.31 50.89 -5.47
C LEU A 100 -10.51 51.92 -4.67
N ASP A 101 -10.41 53.14 -5.17
CA ASP A 101 -9.84 54.25 -4.42
C ASP A 101 -10.65 54.52 -3.14
N GLU A 102 -9.97 54.62 -1.99
CA GLU A 102 -10.65 54.69 -0.70
C GLU A 102 -11.54 55.93 -0.58
N GLU A 103 -11.04 57.11 -0.98
CA GLU A 103 -11.75 58.38 -0.79
C GLU A 103 -12.81 58.66 -1.85
N THR A 104 -12.52 58.32 -3.11
CA THR A 104 -13.35 58.70 -4.26
C THR A 104 -14.33 57.62 -4.70
N GLU A 105 -14.09 56.35 -4.35
CA GLU A 105 -14.93 55.22 -4.78
C GLU A 105 -15.47 54.42 -3.59
N PHE A 106 -14.62 53.93 -2.71
CA PHE A 106 -15.03 53.04 -1.62
C PHE A 106 -15.90 53.78 -0.58
N GLU A 107 -15.46 54.94 -0.10
CA GLU A 107 -16.19 55.74 0.88
C GLU A 107 -17.58 56.17 0.38
N PRO A 108 -17.75 56.72 -0.84
CA PRO A 108 -19.07 57.11 -1.33
C PRO A 108 -20.00 55.93 -1.62
N LEU A 109 -19.48 54.81 -2.15
CA LEU A 109 -20.31 53.68 -2.61
C LEU A 109 -20.63 52.66 -1.51
N PHE A 110 -19.66 52.38 -0.64
CA PHE A 110 -19.77 51.33 0.39
C PHE A 110 -19.68 51.89 1.80
N GLY A 111 -18.78 52.84 2.06
CA GLY A 111 -18.62 53.48 3.36
C GLY A 111 -19.86 54.28 3.77
N ALA A 112 -20.51 54.95 2.83
CA ALA A 112 -21.73 55.76 3.01
C ALA A 112 -21.72 56.60 4.31
N PRO A 113 -20.71 57.45 4.54
CA PRO A 113 -20.62 58.25 5.75
C PRO A 113 -21.78 59.24 5.87
N HIS A 114 -22.21 59.53 7.10
CA HIS A 114 -23.33 60.42 7.37
C HIS A 114 -22.97 61.51 8.39
N ARG A 115 -23.80 62.56 8.46
CA ARG A 115 -23.63 63.66 9.43
C ARG A 115 -24.72 63.69 10.51
N ALA A 116 -25.42 62.57 10.70
CA ALA A 116 -26.52 62.49 11.65
C ALA A 116 -26.06 62.76 13.09
N ASP A 117 -26.75 63.68 13.78
CA ASP A 117 -26.62 63.88 15.21
C ASP A 117 -27.73 63.11 15.94
N PHE A 118 -27.42 61.89 16.36
CA PHE A 118 -28.38 61.01 17.03
C PHE A 118 -28.93 61.59 18.34
N GLN A 119 -28.21 62.51 18.99
CA GLN A 119 -28.72 63.20 20.18
C GLN A 119 -29.85 64.16 19.82
N ALA A 120 -29.65 64.99 18.79
CA ALA A 120 -30.67 65.89 18.28
C ALA A 120 -31.88 65.13 17.71
N LEU A 121 -31.62 64.03 17.00
CA LEU A 121 -32.68 63.15 16.48
C LEU A 121 -33.51 62.54 17.61
N ALA A 122 -32.88 61.95 18.64
CA ALA A 122 -33.59 61.41 19.79
C ALA A 122 -34.43 62.48 20.51
N ALA A 123 -33.88 63.69 20.69
CA ALA A 123 -34.62 64.82 21.27
C ALA A 123 -35.85 65.21 20.42
N GLY A 124 -35.70 65.24 19.09
CA GLY A 124 -36.79 65.54 18.15
C GLY A 124 -37.97 64.55 18.21
N PHE A 125 -37.71 63.31 18.61
CA PHE A 125 -38.75 62.28 18.84
C PHE A 125 -39.26 62.20 20.29
N GLY A 126 -38.87 63.14 21.16
CA GLY A 126 -39.37 63.26 22.54
C GLY A 126 -38.54 62.54 23.61
N LEU A 127 -37.35 62.03 23.28
CA LEU A 127 -36.44 61.36 24.23
C LEU A 127 -35.54 62.36 24.97
N LEU A 128 -36.13 63.41 25.56
CA LEU A 128 -35.39 64.42 26.31
C LEU A 128 -34.74 63.80 27.56
N GLY A 129 -33.40 63.92 27.65
CA GLY A 129 -32.61 63.34 28.74
C GLY A 129 -32.45 61.81 28.68
N GLY A 130 -32.85 61.17 27.56
CA GLY A 130 -32.79 59.72 27.34
C GLY A 130 -31.68 59.29 26.37
N PHE A 131 -30.56 60.01 26.33
CA PHE A 131 -29.45 59.76 25.41
C PHE A 131 -28.10 59.82 26.13
N ALA A 132 -27.21 58.86 25.87
CA ALA A 132 -25.87 58.80 26.41
C ALA A 132 -24.85 58.53 25.29
N ARG A 133 -23.95 59.49 25.04
CA ARG A 133 -22.81 59.31 24.13
C ARG A 133 -21.63 58.72 24.90
N CYS A 134 -21.18 57.56 24.46
CA CYS A 134 -20.11 56.79 25.09
C CYS A 134 -18.95 56.61 24.10
N SER A 135 -17.79 57.19 24.43
CA SER A 135 -16.53 57.01 23.69
C SER A 135 -15.51 56.15 24.45
N THR A 136 -15.82 55.80 25.69
CA THR A 136 -14.98 54.96 26.55
C THR A 136 -15.78 53.79 27.10
N ARG A 137 -15.06 52.71 27.45
CA ARG A 137 -15.67 51.53 28.10
C ARG A 137 -16.39 51.89 29.39
N ALA A 138 -15.78 52.71 30.25
CA ALA A 138 -16.37 53.11 31.52
C ALA A 138 -17.68 53.91 31.35
N ALA A 139 -17.74 54.79 30.35
CA ALA A 139 -18.97 55.52 30.02
C ALA A 139 -20.07 54.57 29.53
N LEU A 140 -19.71 53.60 28.68
CA LEU A 140 -20.65 52.58 28.19
C LEU A 140 -21.18 51.70 29.33
N GLU A 141 -20.32 51.22 30.23
CA GLU A 141 -20.71 50.44 31.41
C GLU A 141 -21.64 51.23 32.33
N SER A 142 -21.35 52.51 32.58
CA SER A 142 -22.23 53.39 33.36
C SER A 142 -23.60 53.59 32.71
N ALA A 143 -23.66 53.76 31.38
CA ALA A 143 -24.93 53.91 30.66
C ALA A 143 -25.74 52.61 30.61
N LEU A 144 -25.07 51.46 30.51
CA LEU A 144 -25.71 50.14 30.56
C LEU A 144 -26.27 49.80 31.95
N ALA A 145 -25.73 50.38 33.02
CA ALA A 145 -26.22 50.20 34.40
C ALA A 145 -27.41 51.11 34.76
N ASP A 146 -27.71 52.14 33.97
CA ASP A 146 -28.80 53.08 34.24
C ASP A 146 -30.19 52.44 34.03
N ASP A 147 -31.07 52.37 35.02
CA ASP A 147 -32.37 51.69 34.88
C ASP A 147 -33.40 52.41 33.97
N ARG A 148 -33.01 53.50 33.29
CA ARG A 148 -33.86 54.21 32.34
C ARG A 148 -33.77 53.63 30.93
N SER A 149 -34.88 53.74 30.20
CA SER A 149 -34.91 53.53 28.75
C SER A 149 -34.18 54.68 28.05
N VAL A 150 -33.04 54.35 27.45
CA VAL A 150 -32.13 55.33 26.83
C VAL A 150 -31.56 54.81 25.52
N VAL A 151 -31.19 55.75 24.63
CA VAL A 151 -30.33 55.48 23.49
C VAL A 151 -28.87 55.68 23.94
N ILE A 152 -28.07 54.63 23.84
CA ILE A 152 -26.65 54.64 24.16
C ILE A 152 -25.88 54.60 22.84
N GLU A 153 -25.29 55.73 22.47
CA GLU A 153 -24.41 55.82 21.31
C GLU A 153 -22.99 55.39 21.70
N ALA A 154 -22.60 54.18 21.31
CA ALA A 154 -21.23 53.71 21.34
C ALA A 154 -20.51 54.23 20.09
N LYS A 155 -19.88 55.41 20.21
CA LYS A 155 -19.15 56.04 19.11
C LYS A 155 -17.80 55.38 18.93
N VAL A 156 -17.58 54.78 17.77
CA VAL A 156 -16.33 54.08 17.46
C VAL A 156 -15.32 55.08 16.86
N ALA A 157 -14.40 55.57 17.70
CA ALA A 157 -13.36 56.52 17.29
C ALA A 157 -12.13 55.80 16.70
N THR A 158 -12.28 55.17 15.55
CA THR A 158 -11.22 54.42 14.84
C THR A 158 -11.34 54.63 13.33
N THR A 159 -10.26 54.47 12.59
CA THR A 159 -10.34 54.34 11.12
C THR A 159 -10.90 52.98 10.72
N ARG A 160 -11.49 52.84 9.52
CA ARG A 160 -11.97 51.56 8.98
C ARG A 160 -10.87 50.51 8.93
N ARG A 161 -9.66 50.89 8.48
CA ARG A 161 -8.48 50.02 8.46
C ARG A 161 -8.07 49.55 9.86
N GLU A 162 -8.04 50.44 10.84
CA GLU A 162 -7.74 50.07 12.24
C GLU A 162 -8.82 49.19 12.85
N ASN A 163 -10.08 49.41 12.50
CA ASN A 163 -11.19 48.56 12.93
C ASN A 163 -10.99 47.12 12.46
N VAL A 164 -10.67 46.93 11.18
CA VAL A 164 -10.37 45.62 10.57
C VAL A 164 -9.15 44.98 11.21
N ARG A 165 -8.06 45.73 11.38
CA ARG A 165 -6.84 45.24 12.05
C ARG A 165 -7.12 44.81 13.48
N THR A 166 -7.93 45.56 14.22
CA THR A 166 -8.28 45.27 15.61
C THR A 166 -9.13 44.00 15.69
N HIS A 167 -10.15 43.87 14.85
CA HIS A 167 -10.97 42.66 14.77
C HIS A 167 -10.14 41.43 14.36
N ARG A 168 -9.25 41.54 13.36
CA ARG A 168 -8.33 40.45 12.99
C ARG A 168 -7.41 40.03 14.15
N LYS A 169 -6.95 40.99 14.96
CA LYS A 169 -6.18 40.69 16.19
C LYS A 169 -7.03 39.98 17.25
N ILE A 170 -8.27 40.42 17.45
CA ILE A 170 -9.22 39.78 18.36
C ILE A 170 -9.54 38.36 17.89
N ASP A 171 -9.84 38.17 16.60
CA ASP A 171 -10.05 36.85 16.00
C ASP A 171 -8.84 35.94 16.15
N ALA A 172 -7.64 36.45 15.90
CA ALA A 172 -6.41 35.68 16.08
C ALA A 172 -6.23 35.25 17.54
N ARG A 173 -6.49 36.16 18.49
CA ARG A 173 -6.44 35.88 19.94
C ARG A 173 -7.53 34.93 20.38
N ALA A 174 -8.77 35.09 19.93
CA ALA A 174 -9.89 34.20 20.22
C ALA A 174 -9.62 32.80 19.64
N ARG A 175 -9.16 32.69 18.39
CA ARG A 175 -8.72 31.43 17.79
C ARG A 175 -7.54 30.81 18.52
N ALA A 176 -6.60 31.62 19.01
CA ALA A 176 -5.47 31.14 19.81
C ALA A 176 -5.94 30.68 21.20
N ALA A 177 -6.87 31.38 21.85
CA ALA A 177 -7.44 31.01 23.14
C ALA A 177 -8.35 29.78 23.03
N VAL A 178 -9.19 29.68 21.99
CA VAL A 178 -9.97 28.48 21.67
C VAL A 178 -9.03 27.32 21.36
N ARG A 179 -8.01 27.52 20.52
CA ARG A 179 -6.97 26.49 20.32
C ARG A 179 -6.28 26.14 21.61
N ALA A 180 -5.90 27.09 22.46
CA ALA A 180 -5.24 26.85 23.74
C ALA A 180 -6.18 26.28 24.80
N ALA A 181 -7.49 26.42 24.69
CA ALA A 181 -8.47 25.75 25.53
C ALA A 181 -8.70 24.32 25.03
N LEU A 182 -8.81 24.14 23.71
CA LEU A 182 -8.85 22.82 23.05
C LEU A 182 -7.52 22.05 23.20
N VAL A 183 -6.38 22.75 23.31
CA VAL A 183 -5.02 22.23 23.50
C VAL A 183 -4.59 22.22 24.98
N GLY A 184 -5.17 23.08 25.81
CA GLY A 184 -5.09 23.00 27.27
C GLY A 184 -5.78 21.73 27.74
N ASP A 185 -6.90 21.38 27.10
CA ASP A 185 -7.50 20.05 27.16
C ASP A 185 -6.72 19.00 26.35
N ALA A 186 -5.70 19.36 25.56
CA ALA A 186 -4.74 18.40 25.01
C ALA A 186 -3.68 17.93 26.00
N THR A 187 -3.68 18.41 27.25
CA THR A 187 -3.13 17.59 28.35
C THR A 187 -4.05 16.40 28.67
N ARG A 188 -5.35 16.45 28.34
CA ARG A 188 -6.25 15.28 28.28
C ARG A 188 -6.22 14.54 26.92
N VAL A 189 -6.15 15.23 25.78
CA VAL A 189 -5.97 14.59 24.44
C VAL A 189 -4.57 13.95 24.30
N GLY A 190 -3.59 14.43 25.06
CA GLY A 190 -2.28 13.81 25.23
C GLY A 190 -2.33 12.43 25.91
N ALA A 191 -3.47 12.02 26.47
CA ALA A 191 -3.66 10.67 27.03
C ALA A 191 -4.11 9.62 25.99
N VAL A 192 -4.26 9.99 24.71
CA VAL A 192 -4.50 9.02 23.64
C VAL A 192 -3.18 8.31 23.32
N SER A 193 -2.95 7.16 23.95
CA SER A 193 -1.86 6.26 23.59
C SER A 193 -2.16 5.66 22.21
N LEU A 194 -1.24 5.85 21.27
CA LEU A 194 -1.28 5.19 19.97
C LEU A 194 -0.33 3.98 20.00
N ALA A 195 -0.86 2.80 19.72
CA ALA A 195 -0.07 1.63 19.43
C ALA A 195 0.60 1.79 18.05
N TRP A 196 1.85 1.39 17.97
CA TRP A 196 2.63 1.46 16.73
C TRP A 196 3.63 0.31 16.68
N SER A 197 4.03 -0.03 15.46
CA SER A 197 5.08 -1.01 15.18
C SER A 197 6.10 -0.41 14.23
N ARG A 198 7.32 -0.97 14.24
CA ARG A 198 8.44 -0.51 13.41
C ARG A 198 9.03 -1.66 12.62
N VAL A 199 9.25 -1.43 11.33
CA VAL A 199 10.01 -2.30 10.45
C VAL A 199 11.36 -1.62 10.20
N ARG A 200 12.46 -2.33 10.47
CA ARG A 200 13.83 -1.86 10.22
C ARG A 200 14.42 -2.64 9.05
N PRO A 201 15.33 -2.04 8.25
CA PRO A 201 16.11 -2.80 7.28
C PRO A 201 16.89 -3.92 7.99
N PRO A 202 17.15 -5.04 7.30
CA PRO A 202 18.00 -6.10 7.83
C PRO A 202 19.39 -5.53 8.18
N PRO A 203 20.06 -6.06 9.23
CA PRO A 203 21.41 -5.63 9.54
C PRO A 203 22.34 -5.88 8.34
N PRO A 204 23.34 -5.02 8.09
CA PRO A 204 24.34 -5.29 7.07
C PRO A 204 25.05 -6.62 7.38
N PRO A 205 25.52 -7.35 6.35
CA PRO A 205 26.29 -8.56 6.56
C PRO A 205 27.50 -8.29 7.47
N PRO A 206 27.97 -9.29 8.23
CA PRO A 206 29.10 -9.13 9.14
C PRO A 206 30.36 -8.64 8.40
N PRO A 207 31.28 -7.94 9.09
CA PRO A 207 32.48 -7.37 8.46
C PRO A 207 33.32 -8.46 7.80
N GLY A 208 33.54 -8.36 6.49
CA GLY A 208 34.25 -9.36 5.68
C GLY A 208 33.75 -9.52 4.24
N PHE A 209 32.59 -8.91 3.90
CA PHE A 209 31.95 -8.97 2.58
C PHE A 209 31.84 -7.61 1.87
N ASP A 210 32.87 -6.75 1.97
CA ASP A 210 32.90 -5.46 1.26
C ASP A 210 33.78 -5.55 0.00
N PHE A 211 33.16 -5.55 -1.20
CA PHE A 211 33.84 -5.28 -2.48
C PHE A 211 33.91 -3.78 -2.83
N PHE A 212 33.36 -2.91 -1.97
CA PHE A 212 33.51 -1.47 -2.09
C PHE A 212 34.01 -0.89 -0.76
N PRO A 213 34.91 0.11 -0.79
CA PRO A 213 35.38 0.75 0.44
C PRO A 213 34.19 1.34 1.19
N PRO A 214 34.21 1.36 2.53
CA PRO A 214 33.15 1.97 3.32
C PRO A 214 33.14 3.47 3.04
N SER A 215 32.33 3.89 2.05
CA SER A 215 31.98 5.28 1.95
C SER A 215 31.25 5.63 3.24
N GLU A 216 31.72 6.65 3.95
CA GLU A 216 31.07 7.25 5.10
C GLU A 216 29.66 7.74 4.71
N ARG A 217 28.69 6.82 4.55
CA ARG A 217 27.30 7.17 4.34
C ARG A 217 26.76 7.59 5.69
N LYS A 218 26.77 8.90 5.93
CA LYS A 218 25.93 9.51 6.97
C LYS A 218 24.48 9.04 6.73
N LYS A 219 24.02 8.07 7.53
CA LYS A 219 22.64 7.54 7.50
C LYS A 219 21.65 8.71 7.50
N LYS A 220 21.03 9.01 6.36
CA LYS A 220 19.93 9.95 6.28
C LYS A 220 18.67 9.16 6.61
N ASN A 221 18.38 8.98 7.90
CA ASN A 221 17.19 8.26 8.32
C ASN A 221 15.93 8.98 7.83
N LYS A 222 15.25 8.43 6.82
CA LYS A 222 14.03 8.98 6.22
C LYS A 222 12.81 8.14 6.62
N PRO A 223 12.25 8.31 7.82
CA PRO A 223 11.13 7.48 8.27
C PRO A 223 9.89 7.67 7.37
N LEU A 224 9.23 6.56 7.05
CA LEU A 224 7.93 6.50 6.38
C LEU A 224 6.86 6.12 7.41
N VAL A 225 5.90 7.01 7.64
CA VAL A 225 4.74 6.79 8.49
C VAL A 225 3.62 6.15 7.67
N VAL A 226 3.01 5.07 8.17
CA VAL A 226 1.96 4.33 7.46
C VAL A 226 0.66 4.34 8.26
N LEU A 227 -0.43 4.77 7.61
CA LEU A 227 -1.74 5.00 8.22
C LEU A 227 -2.83 4.18 7.52
N HIS A 228 -3.50 3.30 8.25
CA HIS A 228 -4.53 2.40 7.72
C HIS A 228 -5.90 3.07 7.53
N GLY A 229 -6.85 2.37 6.90
CA GLY A 229 -8.23 2.84 6.68
C GLY A 229 -9.16 2.59 7.89
N LEU A 230 -10.41 3.01 7.78
CA LEU A 230 -11.42 2.74 8.82
C LEU A 230 -11.61 1.22 9.01
N PHE A 231 -11.84 0.77 10.25
CA PHE A 231 -11.88 -0.64 10.68
C PHE A 231 -10.54 -1.39 10.56
N GLY A 232 -9.46 -0.68 10.19
CA GLY A 232 -8.14 -1.23 10.02
C GLY A 232 -7.30 -1.38 11.27
N THR A 233 -6.08 -1.88 11.06
CA THR A 233 -4.98 -1.88 12.02
C THR A 233 -3.66 -1.59 11.31
N ASN A 234 -2.59 -1.42 12.08
CA ASN A 234 -1.24 -1.16 11.58
C ASN A 234 -0.66 -2.30 10.72
N SER A 235 -1.31 -3.47 10.64
CA SER A 235 -0.91 -4.57 9.75
C SER A 235 -1.59 -4.55 8.37
N ASP A 236 -2.61 -3.70 8.16
CA ASP A 236 -3.38 -3.68 6.91
C ASP A 236 -2.53 -3.38 5.68
N LEU A 237 -1.50 -2.55 5.83
CA LEU A 237 -0.60 -2.16 4.76
C LEU A 237 0.69 -2.99 4.76
N ASP A 238 0.77 -4.10 5.50
CA ASP A 238 1.98 -4.93 5.53
C ASP A 238 2.32 -5.51 4.16
N ARG A 239 1.28 -5.90 3.40
CA ARG A 239 1.46 -6.31 2.01
C ARG A 239 1.98 -5.13 1.19
N VAL A 240 1.41 -3.94 1.30
CA VAL A 240 1.89 -2.76 0.54
C VAL A 240 3.35 -2.42 0.87
N VAL A 241 3.71 -2.41 2.15
CA VAL A 241 5.08 -2.10 2.62
C VAL A 241 6.07 -3.15 2.12
N ARG A 242 5.74 -4.44 2.26
CA ARG A 242 6.60 -5.55 1.82
C ARG A 242 6.70 -5.64 0.31
N LEU A 243 5.58 -5.56 -0.39
CA LEU A 243 5.51 -5.72 -1.84
C LEU A 243 6.02 -4.46 -2.58
N GLY A 244 5.99 -3.30 -1.94
CA GLY A 244 6.55 -2.06 -2.47
C GLY A 244 8.01 -1.82 -2.08
N ASP A 245 8.67 -2.71 -1.33
CA ASP A 245 10.04 -2.50 -0.83
C ASP A 245 10.20 -1.11 -0.18
N LEU A 246 9.24 -0.76 0.69
CA LEU A 246 9.17 0.59 1.28
C LEU A 246 10.05 0.75 2.53
N CYS A 247 10.76 -0.30 2.94
CA CYS A 247 11.73 -0.30 4.02
C CYS A 247 13.10 -0.69 3.45
N ASP A 248 14.02 0.27 3.38
CA ASP A 248 15.36 0.12 2.78
C ASP A 248 16.45 0.63 3.74
N ASP A 249 17.72 0.57 3.32
CA ASP A 249 18.88 0.96 4.13
C ASP A 249 18.82 2.41 4.68
N ASP A 250 18.09 3.30 4.01
CA ASP A 250 17.92 4.71 4.37
C ASP A 250 16.52 5.02 4.95
N ARG A 251 15.61 4.05 4.97
CA ARG A 251 14.18 4.25 5.28
C ARG A 251 13.62 3.19 6.22
N GLU A 252 13.33 3.61 7.45
CA GLU A 252 12.50 2.82 8.38
C GLU A 252 11.00 3.06 8.14
N VAL A 253 10.18 2.06 8.43
CA VAL A 253 8.71 2.15 8.32
C VAL A 253 8.08 2.10 9.70
N ILE A 254 7.17 3.05 9.96
CA ILE A 254 6.51 3.24 11.26
C ILE A 254 5.00 3.21 11.02
N LYS A 255 4.34 2.20 11.56
CA LYS A 255 2.92 1.92 11.30
C LYS A 255 2.14 2.20 12.57
N PHE A 256 1.06 2.98 12.48
CA PHE A 256 0.22 3.32 13.63
C PHE A 256 -1.13 2.63 13.54
N ASP A 257 -1.62 2.14 14.67
CA ASP A 257 -3.06 1.95 14.85
C ASP A 257 -3.67 3.35 15.02
N LEU A 258 -4.69 3.69 14.24
CA LEU A 258 -5.39 4.97 14.36
C LEU A 258 -6.23 5.02 15.64
N THR A 259 -6.53 6.22 16.14
CA THR A 259 -7.37 6.40 17.33
C THR A 259 -8.68 5.59 17.19
N GLY A 260 -8.99 4.78 18.21
CA GLY A 260 -10.17 3.91 18.23
C GLY A 260 -10.06 2.60 17.46
N HIS A 261 -8.91 2.34 16.83
CA HIS A 261 -8.62 1.15 16.05
C HIS A 261 -7.47 0.37 16.70
N GLY A 262 -7.40 -0.94 16.42
CA GLY A 262 -6.41 -1.84 17.02
C GLY A 262 -6.25 -1.61 18.52
N ALA A 263 -5.00 -1.41 18.96
CA ALA A 263 -4.66 -1.14 20.36
C ALA A 263 -4.60 0.37 20.71
N SER A 264 -4.98 1.27 19.79
CA SER A 264 -4.89 2.73 19.94
C SER A 264 -6.17 3.38 20.45
N GLY A 265 -6.08 4.30 21.40
CA GLY A 265 -7.20 5.14 21.86
C GLY A 265 -7.62 4.89 23.32
N PRO A 266 -8.26 5.87 23.98
CA PRO A 266 -8.70 5.75 25.38
C PRO A 266 -9.75 4.64 25.54
N ARG A 267 -9.85 4.06 26.74
CA ARG A 267 -10.90 3.07 27.07
C ARG A 267 -12.28 3.73 27.25
N GLN A 268 -12.33 5.03 27.56
CA GLN A 268 -13.56 5.82 27.60
C GLN A 268 -13.68 6.71 26.36
N VAL A 269 -14.90 6.81 25.83
CA VAL A 269 -15.19 7.57 24.62
C VAL A 269 -15.57 9.01 24.97
N ASP A 270 -14.68 9.95 24.65
CA ASP A 270 -14.98 11.39 24.64
C ASP A 270 -15.15 11.86 23.18
N PRO A 271 -16.34 12.37 22.79
CA PRO A 271 -16.59 12.86 21.42
C PRO A 271 -15.55 13.84 20.87
N VAL A 272 -14.93 14.68 21.72
CA VAL A 272 -13.92 15.67 21.29
C VAL A 272 -12.61 14.98 20.89
N ALA A 273 -12.25 13.90 21.59
CA ALA A 273 -11.03 13.13 21.36
C ALA A 273 -11.05 12.35 20.03
N PHE A 274 -12.21 12.21 19.39
CA PHE A 274 -12.40 11.51 18.12
C PHE A 274 -12.69 12.45 16.94
N SER A 275 -12.52 13.77 17.10
CA SER A 275 -12.58 14.70 15.97
C SER A 275 -11.45 14.47 14.96
N PHE A 276 -11.62 14.89 13.71
CA PHE A 276 -10.56 14.80 12.69
C PHE A 276 -9.26 15.48 13.14
N ASP A 277 -9.37 16.69 13.68
CA ASP A 277 -8.20 17.46 14.14
C ASP A 277 -7.55 16.81 15.39
N ALA A 278 -8.34 16.13 16.24
CA ALA A 278 -7.79 15.34 17.36
C ALA A 278 -7.00 14.11 16.89
N HIS A 279 -7.45 13.43 15.82
CA HIS A 279 -6.67 12.32 15.22
C HIS A 279 -5.31 12.82 14.70
N VAL A 280 -5.30 13.95 13.99
CA VAL A 280 -4.06 14.58 13.50
C VAL A 280 -3.15 14.97 14.65
N ALA A 281 -3.69 15.59 15.71
CA ALA A 281 -2.93 15.99 16.89
C ALA A 281 -2.33 14.77 17.62
N ALA A 282 -3.10 13.68 17.77
CA ALA A 282 -2.62 12.45 18.40
C ALA A 282 -1.47 11.81 17.64
N LEU A 283 -1.54 11.78 16.30
CA LEU A 283 -0.46 11.28 15.44
C LEU A 283 0.80 12.14 15.57
N LEU A 284 0.68 13.47 15.51
CA LEU A 284 1.81 14.38 15.70
C LEU A 284 2.46 14.22 17.07
N ALA A 285 1.65 14.11 18.14
CA ALA A 285 2.16 13.89 19.49
C ALA A 285 2.86 12.53 19.65
N ALA A 286 2.36 11.48 19.00
CA ALA A 286 3.03 10.18 18.99
C ALA A 286 4.38 10.23 18.25
N LEU A 287 4.45 10.95 17.13
CA LEU A 287 5.69 11.19 16.39
C LEU A 287 6.71 12.01 17.20
N ASP A 288 6.24 12.98 17.99
CA ASP A 288 7.08 13.77 18.90
C ASP A 288 7.69 12.89 20.01
N ARG A 289 6.88 12.01 20.62
CA ARG A 289 7.36 11.03 21.61
C ARG A 289 8.36 10.05 21.01
N ALA A 290 8.15 9.66 19.75
CA ALA A 290 9.07 8.81 19.00
C ALA A 290 10.31 9.57 18.45
N ARG A 291 10.41 10.89 18.70
CA ARG A 291 11.50 11.78 18.26
C ARG A 291 11.70 11.80 16.74
N ILE A 292 10.60 11.79 15.99
CA ILE A 292 10.63 11.81 14.51
C ILE A 292 10.28 13.21 14.04
N GLU A 293 11.26 14.06 13.77
CA GLU A 293 11.00 15.46 13.43
C GLU A 293 10.46 15.63 12.00
N THR A 294 11.03 14.91 11.03
CA THR A 294 10.61 14.94 9.62
C THR A 294 10.39 13.54 9.06
N PHE A 295 9.38 13.36 8.22
CA PHE A 295 8.96 12.05 7.73
C PHE A 295 8.22 12.14 6.39
N ASP A 296 8.14 11.00 5.70
CA ASP A 296 7.18 10.77 4.61
C ASP A 296 5.96 10.06 5.18
N VAL A 297 4.80 10.15 4.54
CA VAL A 297 3.58 9.48 5.01
C VAL A 297 2.81 8.80 3.88
N LEU A 298 2.47 7.54 4.07
CA LEU A 298 1.57 6.75 3.23
C LEU A 298 0.28 6.51 4.00
N GLY A 299 -0.85 6.95 3.46
CA GLY A 299 -2.15 6.70 4.06
C GLY A 299 -3.11 6.05 3.08
N TYR A 300 -3.99 5.19 3.59
CA TYR A 300 -5.08 4.58 2.82
C TYR A 300 -6.46 5.05 3.31
N SER A 301 -7.32 5.49 2.40
CA SER A 301 -8.71 5.91 2.64
C SER A 301 -8.83 6.93 3.78
N PHE A 302 -9.33 6.55 4.95
CA PHE A 302 -9.35 7.42 6.13
C PHE A 302 -7.94 7.85 6.58
N GLY A 303 -6.96 6.93 6.59
CA GLY A 303 -5.56 7.23 6.86
C GLY A 303 -4.93 8.17 5.83
N ALA A 304 -5.37 8.11 4.57
CA ALA A 304 -4.94 9.04 3.52
C ALA A 304 -5.42 10.48 3.79
N ARG A 305 -6.66 10.63 4.27
CA ARG A 305 -7.19 11.91 4.71
C ARG A 305 -6.41 12.46 5.90
N LEU A 306 -6.09 11.62 6.88
CA LEU A 306 -5.27 12.00 8.03
C LEU A 306 -3.84 12.41 7.60
N ALA A 307 -3.24 11.72 6.64
CA ALA A 307 -1.93 12.08 6.07
C ALA A 307 -1.94 13.50 5.47
N LEU A 308 -2.95 13.82 4.67
CA LEU A 308 -3.15 15.19 4.13
C LEU A 308 -3.48 16.20 5.24
N GLY A 309 -4.23 15.78 6.27
CA GLY A 309 -4.49 16.57 7.47
C GLY A 309 -3.22 16.93 8.24
N ILE A 310 -2.27 16.00 8.35
CA ILE A 310 -0.95 16.21 8.96
C ILE A 310 -0.13 17.18 8.10
N LYS A 311 -0.06 17.01 6.77
CA LYS A 311 0.61 17.99 5.87
C LYS A 311 0.03 19.38 6.03
N ARG A 312 -1.30 19.51 6.14
CA ARG A 312 -1.97 20.79 6.39
C ARG A 312 -1.61 21.41 7.75
N ALA A 313 -1.54 20.59 8.80
CA ALA A 313 -1.29 21.06 10.17
C ALA A 313 0.20 21.35 10.44
N ALA A 314 1.10 20.59 9.82
CA ALA A 314 2.55 20.64 10.05
C ALA A 314 3.34 20.46 8.74
N PRO A 315 3.20 21.37 7.75
CA PRO A 315 3.76 21.18 6.40
C PRO A 315 5.28 21.02 6.38
N ARG A 316 6.01 21.67 7.33
CA ARG A 316 7.47 21.57 7.45
C ARG A 316 7.97 20.22 7.94
N ARG A 317 7.10 19.37 8.49
CA ARG A 317 7.46 18.04 9.00
C ARG A 317 7.26 16.94 7.97
N VAL A 318 6.39 17.16 6.99
CA VAL A 318 6.02 16.16 5.99
C VAL A 318 6.72 16.46 4.67
N ARG A 319 7.64 15.57 4.27
CA ARG A 319 8.38 15.75 3.01
C ARG A 319 7.57 15.23 1.82
N LYS A 320 7.02 14.00 1.91
CA LYS A 320 6.17 13.42 0.86
C LYS A 320 4.90 12.79 1.46
N VAL A 321 3.78 12.90 0.75
CA VAL A 321 2.48 12.29 1.09
C VAL A 321 2.05 11.35 -0.05
N ILE A 322 1.76 10.10 0.27
CA ILE A 322 1.08 9.16 -0.63
C ILE A 322 -0.35 8.98 -0.09
N ALA A 323 -1.31 9.57 -0.79
CA ALA A 323 -2.73 9.54 -0.44
C ALA A 323 -3.46 8.50 -1.30
N ALA A 324 -3.58 7.27 -0.80
CA ALA A 324 -4.24 6.18 -1.50
C ALA A 324 -5.76 6.16 -1.25
N SER A 325 -6.56 6.17 -2.31
CA SER A 325 -8.04 6.14 -2.28
C SER A 325 -8.67 7.22 -1.38
N ALA A 326 -8.07 8.42 -1.33
CA ALA A 326 -8.51 9.48 -0.44
C ALA A 326 -9.72 10.24 -1.01
N ASN A 327 -10.82 10.33 -0.25
CA ASN A 327 -11.82 11.34 -0.56
C ASN A 327 -11.28 12.72 -0.14
N LEU A 328 -11.33 13.75 -0.98
CA LEU A 328 -10.83 15.10 -0.68
C LEU A 328 -11.93 16.10 -0.28
N GLU A 329 -13.20 15.73 -0.45
CA GLU A 329 -14.32 16.55 0.02
C GLU A 329 -14.35 16.65 1.54
N GLY A 330 -15.07 17.63 2.06
CA GLY A 330 -15.36 17.73 3.48
C GLY A 330 -16.42 18.77 3.78
N ARG A 331 -16.60 19.06 5.07
CA ARG A 331 -17.61 19.98 5.59
C ARG A 331 -17.66 21.34 4.87
N ASP A 332 -16.51 21.83 4.42
CA ASP A 332 -16.35 23.15 3.81
C ASP A 332 -16.53 23.13 2.28
N SER A 333 -16.59 21.95 1.66
CA SER A 333 -16.82 21.78 0.21
C SER A 333 -18.19 21.18 -0.12
N MET A 334 -19.02 20.91 0.88
CA MET A 334 -20.36 20.32 0.73
C MET A 334 -21.44 21.40 0.83
N SER A 335 -22.54 21.22 0.10
CA SER A 335 -23.73 22.03 0.33
C SER A 335 -24.30 21.76 1.73
N PRO A 336 -25.01 22.72 2.36
CA PRO A 336 -25.61 22.52 3.68
C PRO A 336 -26.52 21.28 3.77
N THR A 337 -27.28 21.00 2.70
CA THR A 337 -28.16 19.82 2.61
C THR A 337 -27.34 18.53 2.53
N ALA A 338 -26.40 18.44 1.57
CA ALA A 338 -25.56 17.24 1.41
C ALA A 338 -24.75 16.94 2.67
N ARG A 339 -24.27 17.99 3.36
CA ARG A 339 -23.57 17.86 4.64
C ARG A 339 -24.48 17.29 5.72
N ARG A 340 -25.71 17.79 5.84
CA ARG A 340 -26.71 17.30 6.82
C ARG A 340 -27.03 15.83 6.58
N ASP A 341 -27.34 15.46 5.35
CA ASP A 341 -27.69 14.08 4.97
C ASP A 341 -26.52 13.14 5.23
N ARG A 342 -25.29 13.61 4.97
CA ARG A 342 -24.09 12.83 5.25
C ARG A 342 -23.83 12.66 6.74
N LEU A 343 -24.01 13.70 7.56
CA LEU A 343 -23.90 13.60 9.02
C LEU A 343 -24.92 12.60 9.58
N GLU A 344 -26.14 12.61 9.07
CA GLU A 344 -27.17 11.66 9.48
C GLU A 344 -26.80 10.22 9.07
N THR A 345 -26.29 10.04 7.85
CA THR A 345 -25.79 8.73 7.39
C THR A 345 -24.64 8.22 8.26
N ASP A 346 -23.64 9.07 8.54
CA ASP A 346 -22.51 8.71 9.39
C ASP A 346 -22.98 8.40 10.84
N ARG A 347 -24.01 9.11 11.34
CA ARG A 347 -24.65 8.86 12.64
C ARG A 347 -25.32 7.48 12.68
N LEU A 348 -26.14 7.13 11.69
CA LEU A 348 -26.86 5.84 11.65
C LEU A 348 -25.89 4.65 11.55
N ILE A 349 -24.81 4.82 10.78
CA ILE A 349 -23.72 3.84 10.73
C ILE A 349 -23.06 3.72 12.11
N ALA A 350 -22.73 4.85 12.75
CA ALA A 350 -22.11 4.85 14.07
C ALA A 350 -23.00 4.21 15.16
N GLU A 351 -24.32 4.41 15.10
CA GLU A 351 -25.29 3.76 16.00
C GLU A 351 -25.30 2.24 15.77
N THR A 352 -25.31 1.79 14.51
CA THR A 352 -25.21 0.36 14.17
C THR A 352 -23.90 -0.23 14.68
N VAL A 353 -22.76 0.41 14.38
CA VAL A 353 -21.42 -0.06 14.77
C VAL A 353 -21.29 -0.09 16.29
N GLY A 354 -21.77 0.94 16.99
CA GLY A 354 -21.72 1.01 18.46
C GLY A 354 -22.54 -0.08 19.17
N GLY A 355 -23.47 -0.74 18.47
CA GLY A 355 -24.28 -1.85 18.98
C GLY A 355 -23.66 -3.25 18.78
N LEU A 356 -22.60 -3.39 17.98
CA LEU A 356 -21.98 -4.70 17.70
C LEU A 356 -21.25 -5.23 18.95
N ARG A 357 -21.41 -6.52 19.27
CA ARG A 357 -20.80 -7.13 20.47
C ARG A 357 -20.00 -8.39 20.17
N THR A 358 -20.46 -9.18 19.20
CA THR A 358 -19.88 -10.48 18.87
C THR A 358 -19.14 -10.44 17.53
N ARG A 359 -18.28 -11.46 17.31
CA ARG A 359 -17.62 -11.66 16.01
C ARG A 359 -18.64 -11.83 14.87
N ASP A 360 -19.76 -12.51 15.16
CA ASP A 360 -20.83 -12.72 14.19
C ASP A 360 -21.58 -11.44 13.85
N ASP A 361 -21.82 -10.55 14.84
CA ASP A 361 -22.39 -9.22 14.59
C ASP A 361 -21.51 -8.42 13.60
N TRP A 362 -20.19 -8.45 13.82
CA TRP A 362 -19.22 -7.79 12.94
C TRP A 362 -19.19 -8.41 11.55
N ARG A 363 -19.17 -9.73 11.45
CA ARG A 363 -19.21 -10.44 10.17
C ARG A 363 -20.45 -10.06 9.38
N ARG A 364 -21.62 -10.11 10.03
CA ARG A 364 -22.89 -9.71 9.43
C ARG A 364 -22.89 -8.25 8.98
N PHE A 365 -22.39 -7.34 9.81
CA PHE A 365 -22.25 -5.93 9.46
C PHE A 365 -21.39 -5.73 8.20
N PHE A 366 -20.24 -6.40 8.12
CA PHE A 366 -19.36 -6.30 6.95
C PHE A 366 -20.01 -6.90 5.68
N ASP A 367 -20.57 -8.11 5.79
CA ASP A 367 -21.13 -8.87 4.68
C ASP A 367 -22.42 -8.27 4.12
N GLU A 368 -23.30 -7.77 4.99
CA GLU A 368 -24.66 -7.33 4.65
C GLU A 368 -24.83 -5.81 4.62
N LYS A 369 -23.95 -5.02 5.26
CA LYS A 369 -24.04 -3.56 5.27
C LYS A 369 -22.81 -2.90 4.66
N TRP A 370 -21.66 -2.93 5.33
CA TRP A 370 -20.53 -2.07 4.97
C TRP A 370 -19.97 -2.35 3.57
N TYR A 371 -19.62 -3.61 3.28
CA TYR A 371 -19.12 -4.03 1.98
C TYR A 371 -20.23 -4.51 1.05
N ALA A 372 -21.46 -4.64 1.54
CA ALA A 372 -22.62 -4.99 0.72
C ALA A 372 -23.23 -3.77 0.03
N THR A 373 -23.14 -2.60 0.67
CA THR A 373 -23.61 -1.35 0.10
C THR A 373 -22.82 -1.11 -1.17
N SER A 374 -23.50 -1.21 -2.31
CA SER A 374 -22.92 -1.04 -3.65
C SER A 374 -21.98 -2.18 -4.12
N ALA A 375 -22.15 -3.41 -3.62
CA ALA A 375 -21.38 -4.59 -4.06
C ALA A 375 -21.47 -4.91 -5.56
N LYS A 376 -22.45 -4.36 -6.29
CA LYS A 376 -22.60 -4.51 -7.74
C LYS A 376 -22.20 -3.28 -8.56
N THR A 377 -22.19 -2.08 -7.99
CA THR A 377 -22.09 -0.81 -8.74
C THR A 377 -21.40 0.36 -8.01
N GLY A 378 -20.72 0.12 -6.88
CA GLY A 378 -20.00 1.18 -6.16
C GLY A 378 -18.60 0.77 -5.71
N ILE A 379 -18.04 1.54 -4.76
CA ILE A 379 -16.60 1.54 -4.45
C ILE A 379 -16.02 0.18 -4.01
N TRP A 380 -16.88 -0.74 -3.53
CA TRP A 380 -16.50 -2.08 -3.08
C TRP A 380 -16.77 -3.19 -4.09
N ALA A 381 -17.26 -2.88 -5.30
CA ALA A 381 -17.65 -3.89 -6.27
C ALA A 381 -16.48 -4.79 -6.70
N THR A 382 -15.28 -4.22 -6.88
CA THR A 382 -14.07 -4.98 -7.24
C THR A 382 -13.66 -5.94 -6.12
N LEU A 383 -13.57 -5.44 -4.88
CA LEU A 383 -13.30 -6.26 -3.70
C LEU A 383 -14.29 -7.43 -3.58
N ARG A 384 -15.60 -7.16 -3.73
CA ARG A 384 -16.65 -8.17 -3.59
C ARG A 384 -16.72 -9.16 -4.74
N ALA A 385 -16.20 -8.82 -5.92
CA ALA A 385 -16.09 -9.74 -7.04
C ALA A 385 -14.99 -10.79 -6.84
N ASN A 386 -14.02 -10.54 -5.94
CA ASN A 386 -12.96 -11.48 -5.61
C ASN A 386 -13.19 -12.09 -4.22
N GLU A 387 -13.89 -13.23 -4.18
CA GLU A 387 -14.27 -13.90 -2.94
C GLU A 387 -13.07 -14.26 -2.04
N THR A 388 -11.94 -14.63 -2.64
CA THR A 388 -10.72 -14.98 -1.89
C THR A 388 -10.12 -13.76 -1.20
N VAL A 389 -9.91 -12.67 -1.94
CA VAL A 389 -9.36 -11.43 -1.39
C VAL A 389 -10.29 -10.84 -0.33
N TYR A 390 -11.61 -10.88 -0.58
CA TYR A 390 -12.59 -10.44 0.38
C TYR A 390 -12.58 -11.27 1.66
N ALA A 391 -12.55 -12.60 1.56
CA ALA A 391 -12.50 -13.50 2.72
C ALA A 391 -11.24 -13.27 3.56
N GLU A 392 -10.08 -13.13 2.92
CA GLU A 392 -8.82 -12.82 3.62
C GLU A 392 -8.87 -11.48 4.35
N MET A 393 -9.38 -10.42 3.70
CA MET A 393 -9.54 -9.10 4.30
C MET A 393 -10.53 -9.15 5.47
N LEU A 394 -11.66 -9.85 5.29
CA LEU A 394 -12.68 -10.00 6.32
C LEU A 394 -12.12 -10.72 7.55
N GLU A 395 -11.37 -11.81 7.37
CA GLU A 395 -10.73 -12.53 8.47
C GLU A 395 -9.73 -11.66 9.24
N ARG A 396 -8.92 -10.83 8.53
CA ARG A 396 -8.06 -9.83 9.19
C ARG A 396 -8.86 -8.83 10.03
N ARG A 397 -9.94 -8.29 9.47
CA ARG A 397 -10.85 -7.35 10.17
C ARG A 397 -11.44 -7.98 11.42
N LEU A 398 -11.96 -9.21 11.32
CA LEU A 398 -12.56 -9.93 12.44
C LEU A 398 -11.54 -10.35 13.50
N GLY A 399 -10.30 -10.68 13.12
CA GLY A 399 -9.22 -11.02 14.04
C GLY A 399 -8.75 -9.83 14.88
N SER A 400 -8.80 -8.62 14.32
CA SER A 400 -8.36 -7.39 15.01
C SER A 400 -9.34 -6.82 16.04
N GLY A 401 -10.63 -7.22 15.99
CA GLY A 401 -11.66 -6.82 16.94
C GLY A 401 -11.85 -5.30 17.07
N PRO A 402 -12.33 -4.59 16.02
CA PRO A 402 -12.56 -3.15 16.07
C PRO A 402 -13.44 -2.79 17.28
N ARG A 403 -13.03 -1.77 18.04
CA ARG A 403 -13.73 -1.38 19.26
C ARG A 403 -15.01 -0.62 18.90
N PRO A 404 -16.21 -1.21 19.11
CA PRO A 404 -17.48 -0.69 18.58
C PRO A 404 -17.70 0.79 18.89
N GLU A 405 -17.54 1.18 20.15
CA GLU A 405 -17.84 2.53 20.63
C GLU A 405 -16.81 3.56 20.13
N ALA A 406 -15.55 3.17 20.02
CA ALA A 406 -14.47 4.06 19.59
C ALA A 406 -14.49 4.28 18.07
N VAL A 407 -14.80 3.23 17.29
CA VAL A 407 -15.00 3.36 15.84
C VAL A 407 -16.27 4.17 15.55
N ALA A 408 -17.35 3.95 16.30
CA ALA A 408 -18.56 4.78 16.21
C ALA A 408 -18.28 6.26 16.53
N ALA A 409 -17.43 6.55 17.51
CA ALA A 409 -17.01 7.91 17.81
C ALA A 409 -16.18 8.54 16.68
N SER A 410 -15.27 7.75 16.07
CA SER A 410 -14.48 8.17 14.90
C SER A 410 -15.37 8.49 13.70
N LEU A 411 -16.39 7.69 13.44
CA LEU A 411 -17.39 7.95 12.40
C LEU A 411 -18.13 9.27 12.62
N ARG A 412 -18.54 9.56 13.87
CA ARG A 412 -19.22 10.82 14.22
C ARG A 412 -18.30 12.04 14.14
N GLY A 413 -17.08 11.95 14.67
CA GLY A 413 -16.18 13.10 14.83
C GLY A 413 -15.23 13.34 13.66
N ALA A 414 -14.94 12.31 12.87
CA ALA A 414 -13.98 12.35 11.76
C ALA A 414 -14.56 11.78 10.46
N GLY A 415 -15.88 11.56 10.39
CA GLY A 415 -16.60 11.29 9.14
C GLY A 415 -16.40 12.40 8.10
N LEU A 416 -16.82 12.14 6.87
CA LEU A 416 -16.55 13.02 5.73
C LEU A 416 -17.12 14.43 5.95
N ALA A 417 -18.35 14.53 6.48
CA ALA A 417 -19.05 15.79 6.73
C ALA A 417 -18.65 16.50 8.04
N ALA A 418 -17.90 15.81 8.92
CA ALA A 418 -17.30 16.38 10.13
C ALA A 418 -15.86 16.87 9.90
N SER A 419 -15.19 16.28 8.91
CA SER A 419 -13.82 16.59 8.52
C SER A 419 -13.72 17.79 7.58
N PRO A 420 -12.57 18.49 7.54
CA PRO A 420 -12.33 19.56 6.57
C PRO A 420 -12.23 19.02 5.14
N ALA A 421 -12.41 19.91 4.16
CA ALA A 421 -11.98 19.64 2.79
C ALA A 421 -10.44 19.67 2.70
N LEU A 422 -9.88 18.83 1.82
CA LEU A 422 -8.43 18.59 1.73
C LEU A 422 -7.83 18.94 0.36
N TRP A 423 -8.60 19.55 -0.54
CA TRP A 423 -8.16 19.95 -1.88
C TRP A 423 -6.85 20.75 -1.88
N THR A 424 -6.75 21.78 -1.04
CA THR A 424 -5.53 22.62 -0.95
C THR A 424 -4.32 21.85 -0.45
N ALA A 425 -4.50 20.88 0.44
CA ALA A 425 -3.39 20.08 0.95
C ALA A 425 -2.94 19.02 -0.06
N ALA A 426 -3.82 18.62 -0.99
CA ALA A 426 -3.51 17.68 -2.05
C ALA A 426 -2.86 18.33 -3.28
N ASP A 427 -3.13 19.62 -3.53
CA ASP A 427 -2.53 20.40 -4.62
C ASP A 427 -1.09 20.85 -4.29
N ASP A 428 -0.20 19.86 -4.22
CA ASP A 428 1.20 20.03 -3.88
C ASP A 428 2.06 18.97 -4.59
N GLU A 429 3.26 19.36 -5.03
CA GLU A 429 4.21 18.48 -5.72
C GLU A 429 4.75 17.36 -4.82
N ASP A 430 4.72 17.59 -3.51
CA ASP A 430 5.06 16.62 -2.48
C ASP A 430 3.94 15.60 -2.22
N VAL A 431 2.85 15.63 -3.00
CA VAL A 431 1.71 14.72 -2.85
C VAL A 431 1.57 13.83 -4.08
N ALA A 432 1.45 12.53 -3.84
CA ALA A 432 0.99 11.54 -4.78
C ALA A 432 -0.41 11.05 -4.41
N TYR A 433 -1.36 11.15 -5.34
CA TYR A 433 -2.69 10.61 -5.23
C TYR A 433 -2.78 9.28 -5.99
N VAL A 434 -3.03 8.18 -5.28
CA VAL A 434 -3.09 6.82 -5.86
C VAL A 434 -4.52 6.30 -5.78
N TYR A 435 -5.10 5.81 -6.88
CA TYR A 435 -6.47 5.28 -6.88
C TYR A 435 -6.66 4.12 -7.85
N GLY A 436 -7.61 3.23 -7.55
CA GLY A 436 -8.01 2.14 -8.44
C GLY A 436 -8.93 2.62 -9.55
N ALA A 437 -8.71 2.14 -10.78
CA ALA A 437 -9.48 2.50 -11.97
C ALA A 437 -10.99 2.23 -11.88
N ASN A 438 -11.40 1.27 -11.05
CA ASN A 438 -12.80 0.90 -10.84
C ASN A 438 -13.47 1.74 -9.73
N ASP A 439 -12.72 2.56 -8.99
CA ASP A 439 -13.29 3.51 -8.02
C ASP A 439 -13.69 4.82 -8.72
N LYS A 440 -14.95 4.88 -9.18
CA LYS A 440 -15.50 6.06 -9.87
C LYS A 440 -15.52 7.33 -9.04
N ARG A 441 -15.54 7.22 -7.71
CA ARG A 441 -15.46 8.39 -6.84
C ARG A 441 -14.05 8.95 -6.85
N CYS A 442 -13.04 8.11 -6.63
CA CYS A 442 -11.66 8.55 -6.65
C CYS A 442 -11.21 8.96 -8.06
N GLU A 443 -11.76 8.36 -9.12
CA GLU A 443 -11.54 8.79 -10.50
C GLU A 443 -12.04 10.23 -10.74
N ALA A 444 -13.22 10.59 -10.23
CA ALA A 444 -13.73 11.95 -10.33
C ALA A 444 -12.84 12.97 -9.57
N ILE A 445 -12.32 12.58 -8.41
CA ILE A 445 -11.35 13.38 -7.64
C ILE A 445 -10.05 13.56 -8.42
N ALA A 446 -9.50 12.47 -8.98
CA ALA A 446 -8.28 12.50 -9.79
C ALA A 446 -8.43 13.41 -11.02
N ARG A 447 -9.58 13.37 -11.71
CA ARG A 447 -9.88 14.28 -12.82
C ARG A 447 -9.85 15.75 -12.39
N ARG A 448 -10.36 16.07 -11.19
CA ARG A 448 -10.30 17.44 -10.65
C ARG A 448 -8.89 17.84 -10.22
N LEU A 449 -8.05 16.89 -9.81
CA LEU A 449 -6.64 17.09 -9.53
C LEU A 449 -5.75 17.13 -10.78
N ALA A 450 -6.27 16.85 -11.98
CA ALA A 450 -5.46 16.76 -13.19
C ALA A 450 -4.70 18.05 -13.52
N SER A 451 -5.22 19.21 -13.10
CA SER A 451 -4.57 20.52 -13.25
C SER A 451 -3.78 20.97 -12.01
N SER A 452 -3.67 20.12 -10.99
CA SER A 452 -2.96 20.41 -9.74
C SER A 452 -1.48 20.03 -9.86
N ARG A 453 -0.67 20.43 -8.86
CA ARG A 453 0.74 20.01 -8.75
C ARG A 453 0.91 18.58 -8.22
N CYS A 454 -0.18 17.94 -7.80
CA CYS A 454 -0.22 16.57 -7.31
C CYS A 454 0.19 15.56 -8.39
N ARG A 455 0.98 14.53 -8.04
CA ARG A 455 1.23 13.38 -8.93
C ARG A 455 0.08 12.39 -8.82
N ILE A 456 -0.42 11.87 -9.94
CA ILE A 456 -1.59 10.98 -9.96
C ILE A 456 -1.18 9.61 -10.49
N PHE A 457 -1.46 8.56 -9.70
CA PHE A 457 -1.24 7.16 -10.07
C PHE A 457 -2.58 6.43 -10.16
N ARG A 458 -2.88 5.91 -11.34
CA ARG A 458 -4.07 5.08 -11.59
C ARG A 458 -3.68 3.61 -11.63
N VAL A 459 -4.32 2.79 -10.79
CA VAL A 459 -4.08 1.35 -10.69
C VAL A 459 -5.17 0.59 -11.43
N GLU A 460 -4.80 -0.11 -12.51
CA GLU A 460 -5.75 -0.86 -13.32
C GLU A 460 -6.26 -2.13 -12.63
N GLY A 461 -7.53 -2.47 -12.90
CA GLY A 461 -8.17 -3.67 -12.34
C GLY A 461 -8.51 -3.60 -10.84
N ALA A 462 -8.19 -2.50 -10.15
CA ALA A 462 -8.47 -2.30 -8.73
C ALA A 462 -9.58 -1.28 -8.49
N GLY A 463 -10.28 -1.40 -7.36
CA GLY A 463 -11.31 -0.50 -6.86
C GLY A 463 -10.79 0.35 -5.70
N HIS A 464 -11.63 0.54 -4.67
CA HIS A 464 -11.26 1.38 -3.53
C HIS A 464 -10.23 0.71 -2.62
N ALA A 465 -10.31 -0.62 -2.43
CA ALA A 465 -9.53 -1.37 -1.45
C ALA A 465 -8.12 -1.71 -1.93
N LEU A 466 -7.37 -0.72 -2.39
CA LEU A 466 -6.03 -0.89 -2.97
C LEU A 466 -5.06 -1.76 -2.13
N PRO A 467 -4.97 -1.64 -0.78
CA PRO A 467 -4.09 -2.50 0.01
C PRO A 467 -4.44 -4.00 -0.05
N ASP A 468 -5.69 -4.32 -0.39
CA ASP A 468 -6.18 -5.70 -0.48
C ASP A 468 -6.25 -6.18 -1.93
N GLU A 469 -6.78 -5.35 -2.83
CA GLU A 469 -7.02 -5.65 -4.24
C GLU A 469 -5.75 -5.58 -5.10
N ALA A 470 -4.84 -4.63 -4.82
CA ALA A 470 -3.63 -4.38 -5.61
C ALA A 470 -2.45 -3.85 -4.76
N PRO A 471 -2.05 -4.56 -3.68
CA PRO A 471 -1.01 -4.10 -2.77
C PRO A 471 0.35 -3.89 -3.44
N ALA A 472 0.66 -4.70 -4.46
CA ALA A 472 1.88 -4.60 -5.25
C ALA A 472 1.96 -3.28 -6.02
N ASP A 473 0.89 -2.93 -6.73
CA ASP A 473 0.83 -1.73 -7.57
C ASP A 473 0.81 -0.45 -6.72
N LEU A 474 0.08 -0.46 -5.60
CA LEU A 474 0.14 0.63 -4.63
C LEU A 474 1.55 0.79 -4.04
N GLY A 475 2.22 -0.32 -3.71
CA GLY A 475 3.60 -0.32 -3.22
C GLY A 475 4.57 0.24 -4.25
N ALA A 476 4.45 -0.17 -5.51
CA ALA A 476 5.28 0.33 -6.62
C ALA A 476 5.08 1.83 -6.86
N ALA A 477 3.83 2.30 -6.89
CA ALA A 477 3.51 3.73 -7.01
C ALA A 477 4.11 4.55 -5.85
N ALA A 478 3.99 4.04 -4.62
CA ALA A 478 4.59 4.68 -3.45
C ALA A 478 6.12 4.74 -3.55
N ARG A 479 6.78 3.65 -3.97
CA ARG A 479 8.24 3.58 -4.13
C ARG A 479 8.73 4.54 -5.21
N ALA A 480 8.10 4.53 -6.38
CA ALA A 480 8.43 5.44 -7.48
C ALA A 480 8.39 6.89 -7.00
N PHE A 481 7.30 7.29 -6.32
CA PHE A 481 7.17 8.63 -5.80
C PHE A 481 8.22 8.97 -4.72
N LEU A 482 8.56 8.03 -3.84
CA LEU A 482 9.53 8.26 -2.77
C LEU A 482 10.97 8.41 -3.30
N VAL A 483 11.33 7.69 -4.35
CA VAL A 483 12.70 7.63 -4.90
C VAL A 483 12.99 8.73 -5.94
N GLU A 484 12.00 9.17 -6.72
CA GLU A 484 12.19 10.21 -7.74
C GLU A 484 12.66 11.56 -7.15
N LYS A 485 13.61 12.21 -7.85
CA LYS A 485 13.99 13.62 -7.64
C LYS A 485 12.97 14.51 -8.36
N ASN A 486 12.65 15.68 -7.77
CA ASN A 486 11.55 16.54 -8.25
C ASN A 486 11.70 17.07 -9.69
N ASP A 487 12.90 17.05 -10.27
CA ASP A 487 13.18 17.70 -11.56
C ASP A 487 12.84 16.85 -12.83
N ASP A 488 12.52 15.56 -12.70
CA ASP A 488 12.33 14.65 -13.85
C ASP A 488 10.86 14.38 -14.25
N TYR A 489 9.87 15.00 -13.60
CA TYR A 489 8.46 14.70 -13.84
C TYR A 489 7.86 15.52 -14.99
N LYS A 490 7.59 14.87 -16.13
CA LYS A 490 6.69 15.38 -17.18
C LYS A 490 5.27 14.87 -16.91
N HIS A 491 4.26 15.75 -17.00
CA HIS A 491 2.84 15.39 -16.82
C HIS A 491 2.47 14.12 -17.62
N PRO A 492 1.82 13.12 -17.00
CA PRO A 492 1.67 11.81 -17.60
C PRO A 492 0.39 11.71 -18.43
N GLU A 493 0.54 11.66 -19.76
CA GLU A 493 -0.31 10.77 -20.58
C GLU A 493 0.20 9.32 -20.56
N GLU A 494 1.34 9.03 -19.90
CA GLU A 494 1.83 7.68 -19.71
C GLU A 494 2.01 7.37 -18.21
N SER A 495 0.98 6.75 -17.63
CA SER A 495 1.09 6.12 -16.30
C SER A 495 2.06 4.94 -16.36
N ILE A 496 3.00 4.84 -15.40
CA ILE A 496 3.94 3.72 -15.26
C ILE A 496 3.17 2.47 -14.81
N THR A 497 2.48 1.86 -15.77
CA THR A 497 1.76 0.57 -15.65
C THR A 497 2.51 -0.55 -16.38
N CYS A 498 3.59 -0.20 -17.08
CA CYS A 498 4.38 -1.11 -17.89
C CYS A 498 5.85 -0.67 -17.96
N VAL A 499 6.73 -1.64 -18.21
CA VAL A 499 8.13 -1.44 -18.58
C VAL A 499 8.24 -1.54 -20.11
N LEU A 500 8.85 -0.53 -20.75
CA LEU A 500 9.12 -0.55 -22.17
C LEU A 500 10.46 -1.24 -22.44
N ILE A 501 10.46 -2.32 -23.22
CA ILE A 501 11.70 -3.01 -23.62
C ILE A 501 12.43 -2.14 -24.66
N LYS A 502 13.64 -1.67 -24.35
CA LYS A 502 14.45 -0.85 -25.26
C LYS A 502 15.68 -1.58 -25.80
N ALA A 503 16.06 -2.70 -25.19
CA ALA A 503 17.10 -3.57 -25.70
C ALA A 503 16.70 -5.03 -25.52
N VAL A 504 16.97 -5.84 -26.54
CA VAL A 504 16.80 -7.28 -26.55
C VAL A 504 18.05 -7.88 -27.15
N ARG A 505 18.49 -9.02 -26.61
CA ARG A 505 19.57 -9.81 -27.20
C ARG A 505 19.34 -11.29 -27.01
N VAL A 506 19.65 -12.06 -28.05
CA VAL A 506 19.58 -13.52 -28.07
C VAL A 506 20.90 -14.08 -28.58
N GLU A 507 21.62 -14.82 -27.74
CA GLU A 507 22.93 -15.41 -28.11
C GLU A 507 23.02 -16.88 -27.73
N PRO A 508 23.60 -17.73 -28.58
CA PRO A 508 23.91 -19.11 -28.21
C PRO A 508 25.14 -19.17 -27.29
N PHE A 509 25.24 -20.25 -26.53
CA PHE A 509 26.44 -20.62 -25.79
C PHE A 509 26.71 -22.12 -25.84
N ASP A 510 27.98 -22.48 -25.66
CA ASP A 510 28.46 -23.86 -25.51
C ASP A 510 29.25 -23.96 -24.19
N LEU A 511 28.89 -24.88 -23.31
CA LEU A 511 29.59 -25.13 -22.04
C LEU A 511 30.13 -26.57 -21.95
N PRO A 512 31.42 -26.78 -21.61
CA PRO A 512 31.95 -28.12 -21.40
C PRO A 512 31.35 -28.81 -20.17
N ARG A 513 31.08 -30.10 -20.31
CA ARG A 513 30.51 -30.98 -19.26
C ARG A 513 31.58 -31.93 -18.73
N ARG A 514 31.57 -32.18 -17.42
CA ARG A 514 32.44 -33.16 -16.75
C ARG A 514 31.96 -34.61 -16.93
N ALA A 515 30.66 -34.82 -17.13
CA ALA A 515 30.04 -36.12 -17.37
C ALA A 515 28.74 -35.98 -18.18
N ALA A 516 28.38 -37.01 -18.96
CA ALA A 516 27.10 -37.08 -19.67
C ALA A 516 26.00 -37.69 -18.75
N PRO A 517 24.73 -37.26 -18.86
CA PRO A 517 23.61 -37.98 -18.24
C PRO A 517 23.57 -39.42 -18.75
N ALA A 518 23.27 -40.38 -17.86
CA ALA A 518 23.23 -41.79 -18.22
C ALA A 518 22.17 -42.08 -19.31
N ALA A 519 22.45 -43.09 -20.16
CA ALA A 519 21.94 -43.22 -21.53
C ALA A 519 20.46 -43.60 -21.70
N ARG A 520 19.69 -43.78 -20.62
CA ARG A 520 18.25 -44.09 -20.69
C ARG A 520 17.37 -42.88 -20.42
N TRP A 521 17.58 -41.82 -21.20
CA TRP A 521 16.53 -40.82 -21.44
C TRP A 521 15.92 -41.21 -22.79
N ASN A 522 14.70 -41.78 -22.77
CA ASN A 522 14.04 -42.57 -23.83
C ASN A 522 14.04 -41.95 -25.26
N ALA A 523 15.17 -41.94 -25.96
CA ALA A 523 15.26 -41.67 -27.38
C ALA A 523 16.45 -42.40 -28.01
N THR A 524 16.18 -43.21 -29.03
CA THR A 524 17.17 -43.93 -29.85
C THR A 524 18.33 -42.99 -30.25
N PRO A 525 19.60 -43.33 -29.96
CA PRO A 525 20.73 -42.44 -30.24
C PRO A 525 20.90 -42.19 -31.75
N ASN A 526 21.11 -40.92 -32.13
CA ASN A 526 21.72 -40.58 -33.41
C ASN A 526 23.23 -40.54 -33.18
N PRO A 527 24.03 -41.43 -33.79
CA PRO A 527 25.46 -41.60 -33.46
C PRO A 527 26.33 -40.37 -33.76
N ALA A 528 25.84 -39.36 -34.48
CA ALA A 528 26.59 -38.13 -34.76
C ALA A 528 26.69 -37.18 -33.56
N GLU A 529 25.70 -37.16 -32.65
CA GLU A 529 25.63 -36.20 -31.53
C GLU A 529 26.10 -36.76 -30.19
N SER A 530 26.24 -38.07 -30.05
CA SER A 530 26.73 -38.74 -28.84
C SER A 530 28.22 -38.49 -28.54
N SER A 531 28.87 -37.60 -29.29
CA SER A 531 30.30 -37.31 -29.24
C SER A 531 30.65 -35.93 -28.68
N SER A 532 29.67 -35.02 -28.49
CA SER A 532 29.94 -33.67 -27.98
C SER A 532 29.73 -33.59 -26.46
N ASN A 533 30.81 -33.35 -25.70
CA ASN A 533 30.76 -33.08 -24.25
C ASN A 533 30.25 -31.65 -23.93
N LEU A 534 29.32 -31.09 -24.72
CA LEU A 534 28.90 -29.69 -24.63
C LEU A 534 27.43 -29.55 -24.21
N LEU A 535 27.15 -28.65 -23.26
CA LEU A 535 25.84 -28.09 -22.99
C LEU A 535 25.63 -26.91 -23.94
N ARG A 536 24.70 -27.09 -24.88
CA ARG A 536 24.28 -26.05 -25.81
C ARG A 536 23.01 -25.40 -25.30
N GLY A 537 23.01 -24.08 -25.25
CA GLY A 537 21.83 -23.32 -24.85
C GLY A 537 21.82 -21.93 -25.46
N VAL A 538 20.75 -21.19 -25.17
CA VAL A 538 20.51 -19.85 -25.69
C VAL A 538 20.20 -18.93 -24.52
N LEU A 539 20.88 -17.78 -24.46
CA LEU A 539 20.61 -16.72 -23.50
C LEU A 539 19.73 -15.65 -24.14
N VAL A 540 18.78 -15.13 -23.37
CA VAL A 540 17.94 -13.98 -23.72
C VAL A 540 18.16 -12.89 -22.68
N ALA A 541 18.58 -11.70 -23.10
CA ALA A 541 18.67 -10.54 -22.22
C ALA A 541 17.76 -9.40 -22.68
N LEU A 542 17.13 -8.73 -21.72
CA LEU A 542 16.20 -7.62 -21.92
C LEU A 542 16.61 -6.43 -21.06
N ALA A 543 16.40 -5.20 -21.53
CA ALA A 543 16.55 -3.99 -20.71
C ALA A 543 15.55 -2.89 -21.08
N ASP A 544 15.22 -2.04 -20.10
CA ASP A 544 14.35 -0.86 -20.25
C ASP A 544 15.07 0.39 -20.77
N SER A 545 16.36 0.25 -21.04
CA SER A 545 17.31 1.29 -21.34
C SER A 545 18.33 0.79 -22.35
N THR A 546 18.76 1.68 -23.24
CA THR A 546 19.89 1.44 -24.15
C THR A 546 21.25 1.74 -23.48
N SER A 547 21.23 2.34 -22.28
CA SER A 547 22.41 2.55 -21.44
C SER A 547 22.68 1.29 -20.61
N PHE A 548 23.77 0.59 -20.89
CA PHE A 548 24.13 -0.67 -20.22
C PHE A 548 24.54 -0.50 -18.74
N THR A 549 24.71 0.75 -18.30
CA THR A 549 25.08 1.11 -16.92
C THR A 549 23.91 1.56 -16.06
N SER A 550 22.71 1.74 -16.62
CA SER A 550 21.53 2.26 -15.91
C SER A 550 20.22 1.74 -16.49
N GLY A 551 19.34 1.21 -15.64
CA GLY A 551 18.03 0.69 -16.04
C GLY A 551 17.77 -0.71 -15.48
N SER A 552 16.51 -1.14 -15.48
CA SER A 552 16.14 -2.52 -15.18
C SER A 552 16.53 -3.44 -16.32
N ARG A 553 16.95 -4.65 -15.98
CA ARG A 553 17.38 -5.65 -16.95
C ARG A 553 16.98 -7.04 -16.46
N GLY A 554 16.92 -7.98 -17.38
CA GLY A 554 16.71 -9.38 -17.05
C GLY A 554 17.43 -10.29 -18.03
N ILE A 555 17.83 -11.47 -17.55
CA ILE A 555 18.41 -12.53 -18.37
C ILE A 555 17.67 -13.84 -18.11
N GLY A 556 17.53 -14.66 -19.14
CA GLY A 556 17.02 -16.01 -19.04
C GLY A 556 17.76 -16.95 -19.97
N GLU A 557 17.56 -18.25 -19.78
CA GLU A 557 18.27 -19.31 -20.48
C GLU A 557 17.31 -20.39 -21.00
N ALA A 558 17.56 -20.87 -22.21
CA ALA A 558 16.97 -22.07 -22.76
C ALA A 558 18.05 -23.11 -23.07
N SER A 559 18.01 -24.25 -22.37
CA SER A 559 18.95 -25.36 -22.55
C SER A 559 18.20 -26.68 -22.74
N PRO A 560 17.81 -27.03 -23.99
CA PRO A 560 17.06 -28.24 -24.27
C PRO A 560 17.87 -29.49 -23.94
N CYS A 561 17.35 -30.27 -23.01
CA CYS A 561 17.94 -31.54 -22.57
C CYS A 561 17.26 -32.74 -23.26
N ARG A 562 18.05 -33.50 -24.03
CA ARG A 562 17.59 -34.65 -24.82
C ARG A 562 16.88 -35.68 -23.93
N GLY A 563 15.68 -36.08 -24.34
CA GLY A 563 14.88 -37.10 -23.67
C GLY A 563 14.06 -36.58 -22.48
N VAL A 564 14.16 -35.29 -22.15
CA VAL A 564 13.12 -34.54 -21.41
C VAL A 564 12.40 -33.57 -22.34
N HIS A 565 13.16 -32.88 -23.20
CA HIS A 565 12.64 -31.91 -24.14
C HIS A 565 12.52 -32.53 -25.55
N GLN A 566 11.49 -32.13 -26.28
CA GLN A 566 11.30 -32.53 -27.69
C GLN A 566 12.00 -31.55 -28.65
N GLU A 567 12.16 -30.29 -28.23
CA GLU A 567 12.87 -29.25 -28.96
C GLU A 567 14.38 -29.52 -29.04
N THR A 568 15.03 -29.05 -30.10
CA THR A 568 16.49 -29.05 -30.24
C THR A 568 17.06 -27.65 -29.97
N PHE A 569 18.38 -27.57 -29.79
CA PHE A 569 19.06 -26.27 -29.66
C PHE A 569 18.76 -25.34 -30.86
N GLU A 570 18.76 -25.87 -32.08
CA GLU A 570 18.50 -25.11 -33.30
C GLU A 570 17.07 -24.58 -33.34
N THR A 571 16.08 -25.39 -32.92
CA THR A 571 14.67 -24.94 -32.89
C THR A 571 14.46 -23.84 -31.88
N VAL A 572 15.03 -23.98 -30.67
CA VAL A 572 14.93 -22.96 -29.61
C VAL A 572 15.63 -21.66 -30.04
N LEU A 573 16.82 -21.75 -30.63
CA LEU A 573 17.56 -20.59 -31.12
C LEU A 573 16.76 -19.83 -32.20
N ALA A 574 16.12 -20.56 -33.11
CA ALA A 574 15.25 -19.96 -34.12
C ALA A 574 14.04 -19.27 -33.47
N GLU A 575 13.32 -19.94 -32.57
CA GLU A 575 12.16 -19.38 -31.87
C GLU A 575 12.51 -18.08 -31.11
N LEU A 576 13.60 -18.07 -30.35
CA LEU A 576 13.99 -16.90 -29.58
C LEU A 576 14.48 -15.74 -30.46
N ARG A 577 15.19 -16.02 -31.56
CA ARG A 577 15.57 -15.00 -32.54
C ARG A 577 14.36 -14.39 -33.25
N GLU A 578 13.32 -15.17 -33.51
CA GLU A 578 12.07 -14.65 -34.05
C GLU A 578 11.31 -13.77 -33.05
N CYS A 579 11.51 -13.96 -31.73
CA CYS A 579 10.93 -13.11 -30.69
C CYS A 579 11.61 -11.74 -30.58
N GLU A 580 12.92 -11.67 -30.87
CA GLU A 580 13.74 -10.45 -30.71
C GLU A 580 13.13 -9.17 -31.31
N PRO A 581 12.73 -9.13 -32.60
CA PRO A 581 12.13 -7.93 -33.20
C PRO A 581 10.73 -7.59 -32.66
N VAL A 582 10.01 -8.59 -32.13
CA VAL A 582 8.65 -8.41 -31.57
C VAL A 582 8.73 -7.85 -30.15
N LEU A 583 9.73 -8.28 -29.38
CA LEU A 583 9.96 -7.83 -28.02
C LEU A 583 10.52 -6.41 -27.96
N LEU A 584 11.32 -6.00 -28.95
CA LEU A 584 11.87 -4.65 -29.00
C LEU A 584 10.75 -3.61 -29.15
N GLY A 585 10.61 -2.71 -28.17
CA GLY A 585 9.54 -1.72 -28.10
C GLY A 585 8.24 -2.25 -27.50
N ALA A 586 8.17 -3.52 -27.07
CA ALA A 586 7.01 -4.05 -26.37
C ALA A 586 6.87 -3.45 -24.97
N ARG A 587 5.62 -3.21 -24.54
CA ARG A 587 5.28 -2.74 -23.19
C ARG A 587 4.88 -3.94 -22.32
N VAL A 588 5.72 -4.27 -21.35
CA VAL A 588 5.49 -5.35 -20.38
C VAL A 588 4.71 -4.79 -19.19
N PRO A 589 3.44 -5.16 -18.99
CA PRO A 589 2.67 -4.64 -17.86
C PRO A 589 3.22 -5.18 -16.54
N LEU A 590 3.25 -4.36 -15.49
CA LEU A 590 3.73 -4.80 -14.17
C LEU A 590 2.88 -5.93 -13.57
N SER A 591 1.65 -6.13 -14.08
CA SER A 591 0.77 -7.23 -13.68
C SER A 591 1.31 -8.62 -14.00
N VAL A 592 2.28 -8.78 -14.92
CA VAL A 592 2.91 -10.09 -15.19
C VAL A 592 3.62 -10.65 -13.95
N ALA A 593 4.05 -9.78 -13.02
CA ALA A 593 4.68 -10.17 -11.77
C ALA A 593 3.73 -10.87 -10.77
N ARG A 594 2.42 -10.91 -11.06
CA ARG A 594 1.42 -11.59 -10.21
C ARG A 594 1.43 -13.11 -10.37
N LEU A 595 1.96 -13.62 -11.48
CA LEU A 595 2.04 -15.05 -11.80
C LEU A 595 0.69 -15.78 -11.66
N ASP A 596 -0.37 -15.12 -12.12
CA ASP A 596 -1.77 -15.54 -12.04
C ASP A 596 -2.38 -15.89 -13.41
N GLY A 597 -1.54 -16.03 -14.44
CA GLY A 597 -1.90 -16.26 -15.84
C GLY A 597 -1.58 -15.08 -16.75
N ASN A 598 -1.33 -13.89 -16.17
CA ASN A 598 -1.05 -12.67 -16.93
C ASN A 598 0.28 -12.72 -17.70
N LEU A 599 1.30 -13.42 -17.18
CA LEU A 599 2.57 -13.54 -17.90
C LEU A 599 2.40 -14.38 -19.17
N THR A 600 1.80 -15.56 -19.05
CA THR A 600 1.50 -16.44 -20.19
C THR A 600 0.65 -15.72 -21.23
N ALA A 601 -0.46 -15.10 -20.78
CA ALA A 601 -1.37 -14.39 -21.67
C ALA A 601 -0.69 -13.21 -22.39
N TRP A 602 0.21 -12.50 -21.70
CA TRP A 602 0.96 -11.41 -22.32
C TRP A 602 1.98 -11.91 -23.34
N ILE A 603 2.72 -12.99 -23.05
CA ILE A 603 3.69 -13.58 -23.98
C ILE A 603 2.97 -14.06 -25.24
N GLU A 604 1.92 -14.89 -25.09
CA GLU A 604 1.17 -15.43 -26.23
C GLU A 604 0.57 -14.30 -27.06
N LYS A 605 -0.04 -13.29 -26.43
CA LYS A 605 -0.60 -12.13 -27.14
C LYS A 605 0.47 -11.34 -27.90
N THR A 606 1.60 -11.06 -27.26
CA THR A 606 2.70 -10.28 -27.85
C THR A 606 3.31 -11.00 -29.04
N LEU A 607 3.41 -12.34 -28.97
CA LEU A 607 3.98 -13.17 -30.03
C LEU A 607 2.98 -13.60 -31.11
N GLY A 608 1.75 -13.04 -31.11
CA GLY A 608 0.74 -13.29 -32.13
C GLY A 608 0.00 -14.63 -31.97
N GLY A 609 -0.18 -15.09 -30.73
CA GLY A 609 -0.81 -16.37 -30.40
C GLY A 609 0.13 -17.57 -30.50
N ARG A 610 1.42 -17.36 -30.76
CA ARG A 610 2.42 -18.44 -30.84
C ARG A 610 2.75 -18.98 -29.45
N ARG A 611 2.80 -20.31 -29.34
CA ARG A 611 3.33 -21.01 -28.16
C ARG A 611 4.80 -21.34 -28.38
N LEU A 612 5.63 -20.92 -27.43
CA LEU A 612 7.05 -21.24 -27.42
C LEU A 612 7.28 -22.65 -26.91
N SER A 613 8.39 -23.27 -27.34
CA SER A 613 8.90 -24.49 -26.72
C SER A 613 9.16 -24.29 -25.22
N PRO A 614 9.05 -25.34 -24.38
CA PRO A 614 9.20 -25.24 -22.93
C PRO A 614 10.44 -24.45 -22.47
N THR A 615 11.60 -24.76 -23.04
CA THR A 615 12.85 -24.08 -22.67
C THR A 615 12.92 -22.64 -23.17
N ALA A 616 12.45 -22.35 -24.39
CA ALA A 616 12.35 -20.97 -24.88
C ALA A 616 11.38 -20.12 -24.03
N ARG A 617 10.26 -20.72 -23.60
CA ARG A 617 9.31 -20.09 -22.68
C ARG A 617 9.96 -19.79 -21.33
N PHE A 618 10.66 -20.75 -20.74
CA PHE A 618 11.36 -20.57 -19.47
C PHE A 618 12.39 -19.43 -19.56
N ALA A 619 13.17 -19.36 -20.64
CA ALA A 619 14.11 -18.28 -20.89
C ALA A 619 13.43 -16.90 -20.94
N LEU A 620 12.33 -16.80 -21.68
CA LEU A 620 11.64 -15.53 -21.84
C LEU A 620 10.94 -15.09 -20.55
N GLU A 621 10.28 -16.01 -19.85
CA GLU A 621 9.60 -15.72 -18.57
C GLU A 621 10.58 -15.26 -17.50
N THR A 622 11.73 -15.93 -17.35
CA THR A 622 12.76 -15.53 -16.37
C THR A 622 13.36 -14.16 -16.69
N ALA A 623 13.67 -13.88 -17.97
CA ALA A 623 14.17 -12.57 -18.40
C ALA A 623 13.14 -11.44 -18.17
N LEU A 624 11.87 -11.68 -18.49
CA LEU A 624 10.79 -10.69 -18.30
C LEU A 624 10.52 -10.40 -16.82
N LEU A 625 10.50 -11.44 -15.98
CA LEU A 625 10.24 -11.29 -14.55
C LEU A 625 11.37 -10.52 -13.84
N GLN A 626 12.62 -10.79 -14.21
CA GLN A 626 13.76 -10.03 -13.70
C GLN A 626 13.73 -8.57 -14.18
N LEU A 627 13.32 -8.32 -15.43
CA LEU A 627 13.15 -6.97 -15.97
C LEU A 627 12.09 -6.15 -15.21
N VAL A 628 10.95 -6.74 -14.85
CA VAL A 628 9.85 -5.99 -14.19
C VAL A 628 9.98 -5.91 -12.68
N ALA A 629 10.72 -6.83 -12.05
CA ALA A 629 10.82 -6.93 -10.60
C ALA A 629 12.17 -7.53 -10.16
N ALA A 630 13.16 -6.66 -10.00
CA ALA A 630 14.41 -6.97 -9.32
C ALA A 630 14.36 -6.44 -7.86
N PRO A 631 14.61 -7.28 -6.84
CA PRO A 631 14.99 -8.68 -6.93
C PRO A 631 13.80 -9.63 -7.20
N SER A 632 13.99 -10.60 -8.09
CA SER A 632 12.99 -11.62 -8.47
C SER A 632 12.68 -12.61 -7.34
N SER A 633 13.58 -12.79 -6.37
CA SER A 633 13.29 -13.56 -5.15
C SER A 633 12.08 -13.02 -4.38
N LEU A 634 11.94 -11.69 -4.29
CA LEU A 634 10.78 -11.06 -3.64
C LEU A 634 9.50 -11.23 -4.46
N LEU A 635 9.61 -11.30 -5.79
CA LEU A 635 8.48 -11.61 -6.67
C LEU A 635 8.00 -13.04 -6.42
N TYR A 636 8.89 -14.03 -6.40
CA TYR A 636 8.50 -15.41 -6.17
C TYR A 636 7.96 -15.62 -4.74
N ALA A 637 8.58 -15.01 -3.73
CA ALA A 637 8.07 -15.03 -2.35
C ALA A 637 6.67 -14.44 -2.24
N ARG A 638 6.40 -13.32 -2.94
CA ARG A 638 5.06 -12.73 -3.06
C ARG A 638 4.07 -13.69 -3.72
N ALA A 639 4.48 -14.35 -4.78
CA ALA A 639 3.62 -15.28 -5.51
C ALA A 639 3.40 -16.61 -4.77
N LEU A 640 4.22 -16.96 -3.79
CA LEU A 640 4.07 -18.18 -3.01
C LEU A 640 3.53 -17.94 -1.59
N ASP A 641 3.13 -16.69 -1.28
CA ASP A 641 2.74 -16.25 0.06
C ASP A 641 3.82 -16.55 1.14
N GLY A 642 5.09 -16.62 0.72
CA GLY A 642 6.24 -17.01 1.54
C GLY A 642 7.22 -15.86 1.81
N HIS A 643 8.42 -16.21 2.27
CA HIS A 643 9.56 -15.29 2.41
C HIS A 643 10.74 -15.85 1.61
N ALA A 644 11.49 -14.97 0.96
CA ALA A 644 12.68 -15.38 0.24
C ALA A 644 13.83 -15.57 1.23
N ARG A 645 14.36 -16.78 1.30
CA ARG A 645 15.63 -17.03 2.00
C ARG A 645 16.79 -16.48 1.19
N SER A 646 17.84 -16.05 1.88
CA SER A 646 19.10 -15.67 1.22
C SER A 646 19.87 -16.88 0.70
N ARG A 647 19.49 -18.10 1.10
CA ARG A 647 20.17 -19.37 0.76
C ARG A 647 19.17 -20.51 0.57
N VAL A 648 19.56 -21.47 -0.27
CA VAL A 648 18.78 -22.68 -0.57
C VAL A 648 19.61 -23.91 -0.30
N ARG A 649 19.04 -24.90 0.39
CA ARG A 649 19.70 -26.19 0.61
C ARG A 649 19.53 -27.11 -0.60
N LEU A 650 20.58 -27.82 -0.97
CA LEU A 650 20.60 -28.69 -2.15
C LEU A 650 20.68 -30.17 -1.76
N ALA A 651 20.06 -31.04 -2.55
CA ALA A 651 20.31 -32.47 -2.50
C ALA A 651 21.54 -32.80 -3.37
N ALA A 652 22.42 -33.68 -2.87
CA ALA A 652 23.54 -34.17 -3.66
C ALA A 652 23.04 -35.17 -4.71
N LEU A 653 23.61 -35.18 -5.91
CA LEU A 653 23.24 -36.10 -6.99
C LEU A 653 24.30 -37.20 -7.12
N LEU A 654 23.92 -38.48 -6.98
CA LEU A 654 24.82 -39.62 -7.20
C LEU A 654 24.52 -40.31 -8.55
N ALA A 655 25.52 -40.30 -9.43
CA ALA A 655 25.52 -41.08 -10.67
C ALA A 655 25.89 -42.57 -10.41
N PRO A 656 25.64 -43.48 -11.37
CA PRO A 656 26.13 -44.87 -11.30
C PRO A 656 27.67 -44.94 -11.12
N GLY A 657 28.14 -45.57 -10.04
CA GLY A 657 29.56 -45.69 -9.67
C GLY A 657 29.81 -45.58 -8.16
N PRO A 658 31.02 -45.94 -7.65
CA PRO A 658 31.36 -45.78 -6.24
C PRO A 658 31.42 -44.28 -5.86
N PRO A 659 30.74 -43.84 -4.78
CA PRO A 659 30.54 -42.43 -4.51
C PRO A 659 31.77 -41.77 -3.87
N PRO A 660 32.17 -40.55 -4.28
CA PRO A 660 32.71 -39.60 -3.32
C PRO A 660 31.51 -39.07 -2.54
N LEU A 661 31.29 -39.56 -1.32
CA LEU A 661 30.25 -39.00 -0.46
C LEU A 661 30.70 -37.60 -0.04
N GLY A 662 30.27 -36.60 -0.82
CA GLY A 662 30.25 -35.23 -0.37
C GLY A 662 29.42 -35.14 0.91
N SER A 663 29.69 -34.13 1.71
CA SER A 663 29.18 -33.98 3.07
C SER A 663 27.66 -33.71 3.20
N SER A 664 26.86 -33.97 2.16
CA SER A 664 25.40 -33.83 2.20
C SER A 664 24.73 -35.06 2.83
N ARG A 665 23.82 -34.80 3.77
CA ARG A 665 22.97 -35.84 4.39
C ARG A 665 21.74 -36.22 3.57
N VAL A 666 21.47 -35.56 2.44
CA VAL A 666 20.36 -35.94 1.53
C VAL A 666 20.87 -36.09 0.11
N VAL A 667 20.56 -37.25 -0.46
CA VAL A 667 21.11 -37.71 -1.74
C VAL A 667 19.98 -38.12 -2.67
N LYS A 668 20.05 -37.68 -3.93
CA LYS A 668 19.24 -38.18 -5.04
C LYS A 668 20.01 -39.28 -5.77
N LEU A 669 19.46 -40.50 -5.75
CA LEU A 669 20.06 -41.70 -6.35
C LEU A 669 19.26 -42.11 -7.58
N LYS A 670 19.92 -42.14 -8.75
CA LYS A 670 19.35 -42.64 -10.00
C LYS A 670 19.35 -44.19 -10.03
N VAL A 671 18.20 -44.78 -10.34
CA VAL A 671 17.93 -46.24 -10.40
C VAL A 671 17.15 -46.58 -11.67
N GLY A 672 16.88 -47.86 -11.92
CA GLY A 672 16.12 -48.32 -13.10
C GLY A 672 16.99 -48.71 -14.30
N GLU A 673 18.31 -48.59 -14.18
CA GLU A 673 19.27 -49.14 -15.14
C GLU A 673 19.69 -50.56 -14.79
N LEU A 674 19.59 -50.94 -13.51
CA LEU A 674 19.92 -52.26 -13.00
C LEU A 674 18.65 -53.08 -12.73
N ALA A 675 18.83 -54.37 -12.40
CA ALA A 675 17.73 -55.16 -11.87
C ALA A 675 17.24 -54.55 -10.53
N PRO A 676 15.93 -54.60 -10.23
CA PRO A 676 15.35 -54.06 -9.00
C PRO A 676 16.09 -54.44 -7.70
N GLU A 677 16.55 -55.69 -7.60
CA GLU A 677 17.28 -56.20 -6.43
C GLU A 677 18.69 -55.60 -6.30
N ASP A 678 19.34 -55.29 -7.42
CA ASP A 678 20.66 -54.66 -7.44
C ASP A 678 20.56 -53.16 -7.15
N ASP A 679 19.52 -52.48 -7.63
CA ASP A 679 19.21 -51.12 -7.23
C ASP A 679 18.90 -51.02 -5.72
N ALA A 680 18.14 -51.98 -5.17
CA ALA A 680 17.90 -52.06 -3.72
C ALA A 680 19.20 -52.31 -2.93
N ARG A 681 20.12 -53.12 -3.45
CA ARG A 681 21.44 -53.33 -2.84
C ARG A 681 22.26 -52.05 -2.84
N ARG A 682 22.24 -51.28 -3.92
CA ARG A 682 22.93 -49.99 -4.03
C ARG A 682 22.38 -48.96 -3.04
N VAL A 683 21.06 -48.92 -2.84
CA VAL A 683 20.47 -48.10 -1.76
C VAL A 683 21.05 -48.52 -0.40
N ALA A 684 21.10 -49.83 -0.11
CA ALA A 684 21.64 -50.32 1.15
C ALA A 684 23.14 -49.99 1.34
N GLU A 685 23.94 -50.03 0.28
CA GLU A 685 25.36 -49.64 0.31
C GLU A 685 25.54 -48.15 0.63
N VAL A 686 24.73 -47.27 0.04
CA VAL A 686 24.75 -45.83 0.36
C VAL A 686 24.36 -45.60 1.83
N VAL A 687 23.32 -46.27 2.33
CA VAL A 687 22.91 -46.13 3.74
C VAL A 687 23.95 -46.69 4.71
N ALA A 688 24.63 -47.77 4.34
CA ALA A 688 25.68 -48.38 5.17
C ALA A 688 26.92 -47.48 5.32
N SER A 689 27.16 -46.59 4.36
CA SER A 689 28.30 -45.66 4.39
C SER A 689 28.16 -44.56 5.45
N ASP A 690 26.94 -44.06 5.68
CA ASP A 690 26.58 -43.16 6.78
C ASP A 690 25.07 -43.30 7.06
N ALA A 691 24.74 -43.83 8.24
CA ALA A 691 23.35 -44.07 8.66
C ALA A 691 22.51 -42.79 8.80
N ARG A 692 23.13 -41.60 8.72
CA ARG A 692 22.44 -40.29 8.72
C ARG A 692 21.96 -39.87 7.33
N ILE A 693 22.39 -40.56 6.26
CA ILE A 693 21.98 -40.24 4.89
C ILE A 693 20.49 -40.56 4.68
N ARG A 694 19.80 -39.61 4.05
CA ARG A 694 18.45 -39.78 3.50
C ARG A 694 18.55 -39.88 1.98
N ILE A 695 17.74 -40.74 1.38
CA ILE A 695 17.80 -41.05 -0.05
C ILE A 695 16.47 -40.70 -0.72
N ARG A 696 16.57 -40.01 -1.86
CA ARG A 696 15.48 -39.85 -2.82
C ARG A 696 15.81 -40.71 -4.03
N VAL A 697 15.02 -41.73 -4.25
CA VAL A 697 15.24 -42.70 -5.32
C VAL A 697 14.52 -42.19 -6.55
N ASP A 698 15.20 -42.03 -7.68
CA ASP A 698 14.61 -41.52 -8.91
C ASP A 698 14.79 -42.54 -10.04
N ALA A 699 13.66 -43.11 -10.47
CA ALA A 699 13.61 -44.16 -11.47
C ALA A 699 13.25 -43.64 -12.87
N ASN A 700 12.83 -42.37 -13.03
CA ASN A 700 12.40 -41.80 -14.31
C ASN A 700 11.51 -42.73 -15.14
N ARG A 701 10.51 -43.35 -14.49
CA ARG A 701 9.55 -44.30 -15.07
C ARG A 701 10.18 -45.58 -15.66
N ALA A 702 11.38 -45.95 -15.24
CA ALA A 702 12.13 -47.08 -15.81
C ALA A 702 11.57 -48.45 -15.43
N TRP A 703 10.86 -48.58 -14.31
CA TRP A 703 10.30 -49.87 -13.89
C TRP A 703 8.86 -50.05 -14.37
N THR A 704 8.49 -51.30 -14.60
CA THR A 704 7.09 -51.74 -14.60
C THR A 704 6.55 -51.78 -13.16
N PRO A 705 5.22 -51.79 -12.95
CA PRO A 705 4.66 -51.94 -11.61
C PRO A 705 5.14 -53.20 -10.86
N THR A 706 5.41 -54.30 -11.56
CA THR A 706 5.95 -55.53 -10.97
C THR A 706 7.42 -55.39 -10.55
N GLU A 707 8.24 -54.73 -11.36
CA GLU A 707 9.65 -54.47 -11.04
C GLU A 707 9.79 -53.53 -9.84
N TYR A 708 8.91 -52.53 -9.72
CA TYR A 708 8.88 -51.66 -8.54
C TYR A 708 8.53 -52.43 -7.26
N VAL A 709 7.57 -53.36 -7.31
CA VAL A 709 7.25 -54.23 -6.17
C VAL A 709 8.44 -55.12 -5.79
N ALA A 710 9.19 -55.63 -6.77
CA ALA A 710 10.41 -56.40 -6.52
C ALA A 710 11.49 -55.54 -5.84
N PHE A 711 11.70 -54.30 -6.29
CA PHE A 711 12.58 -53.33 -5.64
C PHE A 711 12.17 -53.10 -4.18
N GLU A 712 10.89 -52.80 -3.92
CA GLU A 712 10.39 -52.55 -2.57
C GLU A 712 10.56 -53.75 -1.63
N ALA A 713 10.41 -54.98 -2.16
CA ALA A 713 10.55 -56.23 -1.42
C ALA A 713 12.01 -56.56 -1.10
N ALA A 714 12.95 -56.15 -1.95
CA ALA A 714 14.38 -56.39 -1.78
C ALA A 714 15.06 -55.41 -0.80
N LEU A 715 14.40 -54.31 -0.41
CA LEU A 715 14.95 -53.32 0.52
C LEU A 715 15.08 -53.87 1.95
N SER A 716 16.26 -53.70 2.56
CA SER A 716 16.45 -53.94 3.99
C SER A 716 15.65 -52.93 4.83
N PRO A 717 15.30 -53.24 6.10
CA PRO A 717 14.59 -52.30 6.97
C PRO A 717 15.30 -50.94 7.13
N ALA A 718 16.63 -50.94 7.19
CA ALA A 718 17.42 -49.72 7.27
C ALA A 718 17.37 -48.91 5.97
N ALA A 719 17.49 -49.57 4.81
CA ALA A 719 17.38 -48.93 3.50
C ALA A 719 15.98 -48.34 3.28
N ARG A 720 14.93 -49.11 3.60
CA ARG A 720 13.54 -48.67 3.53
C ARG A 720 13.28 -47.45 4.43
N ALA A 721 13.84 -47.44 5.64
CA ALA A 721 13.69 -46.32 6.57
C ALA A 721 14.44 -45.06 6.11
N ALA A 722 15.52 -45.18 5.34
CA ALA A 722 16.32 -44.06 4.85
C ALA A 722 15.74 -43.36 3.60
N ILE A 723 14.83 -44.01 2.88
CA ILE A 723 14.18 -43.43 1.69
C ILE A 723 13.17 -42.36 2.12
N ASP A 724 13.29 -41.15 1.58
CA ASP A 724 12.31 -40.07 1.73
C ASP A 724 11.09 -40.33 0.83
N PHE A 725 11.33 -40.66 -0.43
CA PHE A 725 10.34 -41.05 -1.42
C PHE A 725 11.00 -41.70 -2.65
N VAL A 726 10.18 -42.36 -3.46
CA VAL A 726 10.52 -42.83 -4.80
C VAL A 726 9.87 -41.91 -5.84
N GLU A 727 10.68 -41.23 -6.63
CA GLU A 727 10.30 -40.33 -7.71
C GLU A 727 10.04 -41.14 -8.98
N GLU A 728 8.81 -41.01 -9.50
CA GLU A 728 8.32 -41.59 -10.76
C GLU A 728 8.78 -43.04 -10.97
N PRO A 729 8.34 -43.99 -10.13
CA PRO A 729 8.79 -45.39 -10.22
C PRO A 729 8.47 -46.03 -11.56
N SER A 730 7.32 -45.71 -12.15
CA SER A 730 6.75 -46.35 -13.35
C SER A 730 5.87 -45.37 -14.11
N ALA A 731 5.75 -45.55 -15.43
CA ALA A 731 4.80 -44.81 -16.26
C ALA A 731 3.34 -45.16 -15.96
N GLU A 732 3.10 -46.38 -15.46
CA GLU A 732 1.79 -46.85 -14.98
C GLU A 732 1.67 -46.67 -13.46
N PRO A 733 0.46 -46.39 -12.93
CA PRO A 733 0.24 -46.29 -11.48
C PRO A 733 0.71 -47.53 -10.72
N VAL A 734 1.41 -47.32 -9.60
CA VAL A 734 1.92 -48.39 -8.74
C VAL A 734 1.19 -48.43 -7.41
N THR A 735 1.03 -49.63 -6.85
CA THR A 735 0.62 -49.79 -5.44
C THR A 735 1.88 -49.74 -4.59
N ALA A 736 2.21 -48.54 -4.08
CA ALA A 736 3.41 -48.29 -3.30
C ALA A 736 3.17 -48.39 -1.79
N THR A 737 4.13 -48.96 -1.07
CA THR A 737 4.19 -48.84 0.40
C THR A 737 5.10 -47.72 0.86
N LEU A 738 6.08 -47.35 0.03
CA LEU A 738 6.89 -46.15 0.19
C LEU A 738 6.15 -44.91 -0.32
N ALA A 739 6.55 -43.74 0.19
CA ALA A 739 6.11 -42.46 -0.32
C ALA A 739 6.54 -42.29 -1.79
N VAL A 740 5.65 -41.81 -2.66
CA VAL A 740 5.93 -41.55 -4.08
C VAL A 740 5.97 -40.05 -4.35
N ALA A 741 6.89 -39.63 -5.23
CA ALA A 741 6.92 -38.28 -5.78
C ALA A 741 6.64 -38.29 -7.29
N LEU A 742 5.98 -37.23 -7.77
CA LEU A 742 5.64 -37.06 -9.19
C LEU A 742 6.52 -35.99 -9.83
N ASP A 743 6.97 -36.23 -11.06
CA ASP A 743 7.79 -35.35 -11.91
C ASP A 743 7.21 -35.32 -13.33
N GLU A 744 7.53 -36.31 -14.19
CA GLU A 744 7.02 -36.36 -15.57
C GLU A 744 5.48 -36.41 -15.61
N SER A 745 4.83 -37.01 -14.61
CA SER A 745 3.35 -37.07 -14.53
C SER A 745 2.73 -35.69 -14.29
N ILE A 746 3.47 -34.78 -13.66
CA ILE A 746 3.03 -33.39 -13.48
C ILE A 746 3.17 -32.61 -14.78
N ALA A 747 4.26 -32.81 -15.53
CA ALA A 747 4.43 -32.23 -16.85
C ALA A 747 3.32 -32.68 -17.82
N ASP A 748 3.06 -33.99 -17.89
CA ASP A 748 2.00 -34.57 -18.74
C ASP A 748 0.61 -34.00 -18.37
N SER A 749 0.33 -33.84 -17.07
CA SER A 749 -0.93 -33.27 -16.58
C SER A 749 -1.04 -31.78 -16.93
N ALA A 750 0.05 -31.04 -16.77
CA ALA A 750 0.13 -29.61 -17.07
C ALA A 750 -0.14 -29.30 -18.54
N GLU A 751 0.40 -30.12 -19.43
CA GLU A 751 0.18 -30.02 -20.86
C GLU A 751 -1.27 -30.35 -21.24
N ARG A 752 -1.83 -31.41 -20.65
CA ARG A 752 -3.18 -31.90 -20.98
C ARG A 752 -4.30 -31.02 -20.43
N TYR A 753 -4.12 -30.39 -19.27
CA TYR A 753 -5.16 -29.62 -18.58
C TYR A 753 -4.70 -28.22 -18.11
N PRO A 754 -4.30 -27.32 -19.04
CA PRO A 754 -3.73 -26.02 -18.70
C PRO A 754 -4.67 -25.10 -17.91
N GLU A 755 -6.00 -25.27 -18.08
CA GLU A 755 -7.05 -24.46 -17.45
C GLU A 755 -7.64 -25.09 -16.17
N ARG A 756 -7.38 -26.38 -15.92
CA ARG A 756 -7.93 -27.14 -14.79
C ARG A 756 -6.85 -28.05 -14.22
N PHE A 757 -5.99 -27.49 -13.38
CA PHE A 757 -4.93 -28.24 -12.68
C PHE A 757 -5.45 -29.12 -11.53
N TRP A 758 -6.58 -29.79 -11.73
CA TRP A 758 -7.34 -30.50 -10.69
C TRP A 758 -7.94 -31.79 -11.23
N SER A 759 -7.09 -32.78 -11.52
CA SER A 759 -7.52 -34.17 -11.35
C SER A 759 -7.04 -34.64 -9.97
N ASP A 760 -7.79 -35.54 -9.34
CA ASP A 760 -7.41 -36.20 -8.08
C ASP A 760 -6.10 -37.01 -8.17
N SER A 761 -5.40 -36.96 -9.30
CA SER A 761 -4.22 -37.74 -9.70
C SER A 761 -2.94 -37.51 -8.88
N TRP A 762 -2.89 -36.45 -8.06
CA TRP A 762 -1.74 -36.14 -7.20
C TRP A 762 -2.11 -36.15 -5.71
N THR A 763 -3.34 -36.57 -5.37
CA THR A 763 -3.81 -36.64 -3.98
C THR A 763 -2.99 -37.63 -3.16
N ASP A 764 -2.51 -38.70 -3.79
CA ASP A 764 -1.75 -39.76 -3.11
C ASP A 764 -0.23 -39.53 -3.13
N ALA A 765 0.27 -38.55 -3.89
CA ALA A 765 1.69 -38.23 -3.94
C ALA A 765 2.17 -37.56 -2.64
N ALA A 766 3.35 -37.93 -2.15
CA ALA A 766 3.97 -37.32 -0.98
C ALA A 766 4.73 -36.03 -1.34
N ALA A 767 5.33 -35.99 -2.52
CA ALA A 767 6.05 -34.83 -3.03
C ALA A 767 5.79 -34.59 -4.52
N LEU A 768 6.01 -33.36 -4.94
CA LEU A 768 5.97 -32.93 -6.34
C LEU A 768 7.33 -32.37 -6.69
N VAL A 769 7.96 -32.97 -7.68
CA VAL A 769 9.21 -32.49 -8.27
C VAL A 769 8.83 -31.63 -9.47
N LEU A 770 9.09 -30.33 -9.38
CA LEU A 770 8.74 -29.37 -10.41
C LEU A 770 9.99 -28.91 -11.12
N LYS A 771 9.97 -29.01 -12.46
CA LYS A 771 11.05 -28.58 -13.35
C LYS A 771 10.62 -27.32 -14.13
N PRO A 772 11.07 -26.12 -13.73
CA PRO A 772 10.65 -24.88 -14.39
C PRO A 772 10.95 -24.82 -15.90
N ALA A 773 12.04 -25.43 -16.35
CA ALA A 773 12.39 -25.50 -17.77
C ALA A 773 11.38 -26.31 -18.61
N VAL A 774 10.63 -27.23 -17.99
CA VAL A 774 9.57 -28.02 -18.65
C VAL A 774 8.21 -27.32 -18.51
N LEU A 775 7.92 -26.77 -17.33
CA LEU A 775 6.59 -26.25 -16.99
C LEU A 775 6.38 -24.78 -17.37
N GLY A 776 7.46 -24.01 -17.46
CA GLY A 776 7.44 -22.55 -17.34
C GLY A 776 7.36 -22.11 -15.87
N VAL A 777 7.77 -20.87 -15.61
CA VAL A 777 7.78 -20.22 -14.30
C VAL A 777 6.38 -20.03 -13.75
N GLU A 778 5.46 -19.45 -14.54
CA GLU A 778 4.11 -19.13 -14.04
C GLU A 778 3.34 -20.40 -13.66
N THR A 779 3.41 -21.44 -14.49
CA THR A 779 2.83 -22.77 -14.19
C THR A 779 3.46 -23.39 -12.95
N THR A 780 4.79 -23.36 -12.85
CA THR A 780 5.51 -23.90 -11.68
C THR A 780 5.02 -23.24 -10.40
N ILE A 781 4.93 -21.92 -10.37
CA ILE A 781 4.53 -21.16 -9.18
C ILE A 781 3.06 -21.40 -8.83
N ARG A 782 2.17 -21.54 -9.82
CA ARG A 782 0.75 -21.90 -9.58
C ARG A 782 0.63 -23.30 -8.96
N ILE A 783 1.34 -24.29 -9.50
CA ILE A 783 1.33 -25.66 -8.95
C ILE A 783 1.93 -25.66 -7.53
N ALA A 784 3.07 -24.99 -7.34
CA ALA A 784 3.74 -24.92 -6.05
C ALA A 784 2.89 -24.23 -4.97
N ARG A 785 2.21 -23.12 -5.30
CA ARG A 785 1.30 -22.40 -4.39
C ARG A 785 0.21 -23.32 -3.89
N GLU A 786 -0.41 -24.06 -4.80
CA GLU A 786 -1.46 -24.97 -4.40
C GLU A 786 -0.94 -26.19 -3.65
N ALA A 787 0.11 -26.83 -4.14
CA ALA A 787 0.71 -27.99 -3.49
C ALA A 787 0.99 -27.67 -2.03
N THR A 788 1.50 -26.47 -1.77
CA THR A 788 1.70 -25.93 -0.42
C THR A 788 0.38 -25.80 0.35
N ARG A 789 -0.70 -25.26 -0.24
CA ARG A 789 -2.05 -25.22 0.39
C ARG A 789 -2.60 -26.60 0.74
N ARG A 790 -2.30 -27.60 -0.10
CA ARG A 790 -2.67 -29.01 0.10
C ARG A 790 -1.67 -29.78 0.97
N LYS A 791 -0.68 -29.09 1.54
CA LYS A 791 0.35 -29.66 2.42
C LYS A 791 1.17 -30.77 1.76
N LYS A 792 1.45 -30.62 0.46
CA LYS A 792 2.34 -31.48 -0.32
C LYS A 792 3.74 -30.89 -0.35
N MET A 793 4.76 -31.74 -0.23
CA MET A 793 6.14 -31.30 -0.36
C MET A 793 6.42 -30.89 -1.81
N VAL A 794 7.00 -29.71 -2.02
CA VAL A 794 7.38 -29.23 -3.36
C VAL A 794 8.89 -29.17 -3.47
N ILE A 795 9.46 -29.87 -4.45
CA ILE A 795 10.89 -29.87 -4.74
C ILE A 795 11.10 -29.23 -6.11
N LEU A 796 11.77 -28.09 -6.17
CA LEU A 796 12.26 -27.58 -7.45
C LEU A 796 13.51 -28.33 -7.89
N SER A 797 13.55 -28.72 -9.17
CA SER A 797 14.65 -29.48 -9.77
C SER A 797 15.07 -28.88 -11.12
N SER A 798 16.33 -29.12 -11.49
CA SER A 798 16.95 -28.72 -12.76
C SER A 798 16.80 -29.81 -13.84
N CYS A 799 16.71 -29.41 -15.11
CA CYS A 799 16.81 -30.32 -16.28
C CYS A 799 18.22 -30.42 -16.88
N PHE A 800 19.19 -29.72 -16.30
CA PHE A 800 20.59 -29.54 -16.72
C PHE A 800 20.84 -28.22 -17.48
N GLU A 801 20.49 -27.13 -16.81
CA GLU A 801 20.73 -25.75 -17.21
C GLU A 801 22.16 -25.30 -16.81
N SER A 802 22.60 -24.16 -17.35
CA SER A 802 23.82 -23.47 -16.91
C SER A 802 23.60 -22.78 -15.56
N GLY A 803 24.61 -22.04 -15.08
CA GLY A 803 24.47 -21.24 -13.86
C GLY A 803 23.34 -20.21 -13.93
N VAL A 804 22.99 -19.67 -15.10
CA VAL A 804 21.87 -18.72 -15.24
C VAL A 804 20.54 -19.40 -14.90
N GLY A 805 20.22 -20.52 -15.55
CA GLY A 805 19.01 -21.28 -15.27
C GLY A 805 18.99 -21.82 -13.84
N LEU A 806 20.10 -22.39 -13.35
CA LEU A 806 20.20 -22.88 -11.97
C LEU A 806 19.97 -21.78 -10.93
N SER A 807 20.49 -20.57 -11.17
CA SER A 807 20.26 -19.40 -10.30
C SER A 807 18.80 -18.97 -10.30
N HIS A 808 18.09 -19.01 -11.44
CA HIS A 808 16.65 -18.74 -11.48
C HIS A 808 15.85 -19.78 -10.68
N VAL A 809 16.14 -21.07 -10.86
CA VAL A 809 15.47 -22.13 -10.10
C VAL A 809 15.79 -22.03 -8.60
N ALA A 810 17.03 -21.69 -8.22
CA ALA A 810 17.41 -21.43 -6.83
C ALA A 810 16.63 -20.23 -6.26
N THR A 811 16.45 -19.17 -7.05
CA THR A 811 15.69 -17.98 -6.64
C THR A 811 14.22 -18.32 -6.38
N MET A 812 13.62 -19.21 -7.18
CA MET A 812 12.27 -19.73 -6.93
C MET A 812 12.22 -20.67 -5.72
N ALA A 813 13.23 -21.51 -5.53
CA ALA A 813 13.31 -22.45 -4.41
C ALA A 813 13.40 -21.74 -3.07
N ALA A 814 14.16 -20.65 -3.00
CA ALA A 814 14.29 -19.82 -1.80
C ALA A 814 12.96 -19.25 -1.29
N ALA A 815 11.98 -19.06 -2.18
CA ALA A 815 10.65 -18.57 -1.83
C ALA A 815 9.75 -19.65 -1.22
N LEU A 816 10.10 -20.94 -1.34
CA LEU A 816 9.33 -22.08 -0.86
C LEU A 816 9.71 -22.55 0.55
N ASP A 817 10.90 -22.18 1.03
CA ASP A 817 11.50 -22.79 2.22
C ASP A 817 10.90 -22.32 3.57
N ASP A 818 9.96 -21.37 3.58
CA ASP A 818 9.37 -20.80 4.82
C ASP A 818 7.95 -21.30 5.17
N GLY A 819 7.27 -22.01 4.28
CA GLY A 819 5.83 -22.32 4.41
C GLY A 819 5.43 -23.46 5.37
N ASP A 820 6.35 -24.32 5.81
CA ASP A 820 6.01 -25.62 6.44
C ASP A 820 6.37 -25.78 7.93
N LEU A 821 6.95 -24.75 8.56
CA LEU A 821 7.51 -24.88 9.92
C LEU A 821 6.49 -25.20 11.02
N ALA A 822 5.21 -24.84 10.85
CA ALA A 822 4.20 -25.04 11.90
C ALA A 822 3.49 -26.41 11.84
N TYR A 823 3.39 -27.06 10.67
CA TYR A 823 2.65 -28.32 10.52
C TYR A 823 3.56 -29.56 10.51
N PHE A 824 4.78 -29.44 9.98
CA PHE A 824 5.77 -30.53 10.03
C PHE A 824 6.21 -30.84 11.48
N LEU A 825 6.14 -29.82 12.35
CA LEU A 825 6.42 -29.91 13.78
C LEU A 825 5.54 -30.93 14.54
N PHE A 826 4.40 -31.34 13.97
CA PHE A 826 3.44 -32.22 14.65
C PHE A 826 3.54 -33.71 14.27
N PHE A 827 4.18 -34.06 13.15
CA PHE A 827 4.27 -35.46 12.70
C PHE A 827 5.70 -36.01 12.53
N PHE A 828 6.73 -35.16 12.40
CA PHE A 828 8.10 -35.61 12.23
C PHE A 828 9.06 -34.79 13.10
N VAL A 829 9.41 -35.30 14.28
CA VAL A 829 10.52 -34.77 15.10
C VAL A 829 11.84 -35.25 14.50
N ARG A 830 12.73 -34.33 14.07
CA ARG A 830 14.22 -34.40 14.14
C ARG A 830 14.91 -33.16 13.51
N ASP A 831 16.10 -32.88 14.02
CA ASP A 831 16.90 -31.63 14.01
C ASP A 831 17.40 -31.03 12.65
N ASP A 832 16.84 -31.37 11.47
CA ASP A 832 17.45 -31.01 10.15
C ASP A 832 16.43 -30.56 9.07
N VAL A 833 15.51 -29.67 9.48
CA VAL A 833 14.14 -29.42 8.96
C VAL A 833 14.03 -28.61 7.64
N ALA A 834 15.11 -28.25 6.95
CA ALA A 834 14.97 -27.50 5.68
C ALA A 834 14.85 -28.41 4.46
N ARG A 835 13.89 -28.08 3.60
CA ARG A 835 13.65 -28.68 2.29
C ARG A 835 14.92 -28.54 1.43
N ARG A 836 15.31 -29.63 0.78
CA ARG A 836 16.51 -29.69 -0.08
C ARG A 836 16.09 -29.84 -1.53
N HIS A 837 16.59 -28.97 -2.40
CA HIS A 837 16.17 -28.86 -3.80
C HIS A 837 17.08 -29.64 -4.77
N GLY A 838 16.53 -30.06 -5.91
CA GLY A 838 17.17 -30.91 -6.91
C GLY A 838 18.05 -30.14 -7.90
N LEU A 839 19.01 -29.36 -7.41
CA LEU A 839 19.91 -28.55 -8.26
C LEU A 839 21.31 -29.14 -8.40
N GLY A 840 21.51 -30.40 -8.04
CA GLY A 840 22.82 -31.07 -8.00
C GLY A 840 23.52 -31.26 -9.36
N THR A 841 22.87 -30.89 -10.46
CA THR A 841 23.46 -30.93 -11.82
C THR A 841 24.62 -29.94 -12.00
N TYR A 842 24.73 -28.92 -11.13
CA TYR A 842 25.88 -28.00 -11.11
C TYR A 842 27.23 -28.73 -11.02
N ALA A 843 27.27 -29.88 -10.34
CA ALA A 843 28.49 -30.67 -10.15
C ALA A 843 29.02 -31.28 -11.46
N TRP A 844 28.19 -31.32 -12.51
CA TRP A 844 28.54 -31.82 -13.83
C TRP A 844 28.97 -30.71 -14.80
N LEU A 845 28.83 -29.45 -14.41
CA LEU A 845 29.37 -28.31 -15.14
C LEU A 845 30.84 -28.11 -14.77
N ASP A 846 31.64 -27.63 -15.72
CA ASP A 846 32.96 -27.13 -15.38
C ASP A 846 32.89 -25.73 -14.74
N ASN A 847 33.99 -25.27 -14.15
CA ASN A 847 34.05 -23.96 -13.48
C ASN A 847 33.90 -22.79 -14.48
N ASP A 848 34.03 -23.06 -15.78
CA ASP A 848 33.88 -22.08 -16.86
C ASP A 848 32.43 -21.90 -17.30
N ASP A 849 31.55 -21.56 -16.34
CA ASP A 849 30.11 -21.33 -16.55
C ASP A 849 29.82 -20.02 -17.34
N VAL A 850 28.60 -19.82 -17.83
CA VAL A 850 28.17 -18.51 -18.40
C VAL A 850 27.85 -17.50 -17.30
N LEU A 851 27.59 -17.97 -16.07
CA LEU A 851 27.42 -17.12 -14.89
C LEU A 851 28.78 -16.81 -14.23
N ARG A 852 28.94 -15.59 -13.72
CA ARG A 852 30.13 -15.16 -12.97
C ARG A 852 29.72 -14.49 -11.65
N PRO A 853 30.13 -15.03 -10.48
CA PRO A 853 30.79 -16.34 -10.30
C PRO A 853 29.91 -17.50 -10.77
N SER A 854 30.52 -18.63 -11.14
CA SER A 854 29.79 -19.83 -11.57
C SER A 854 28.87 -20.36 -10.45
N PHE A 855 27.84 -21.12 -10.82
CA PHE A 855 26.95 -21.69 -9.80
C PHE A 855 27.68 -22.63 -8.83
N ALA A 856 28.66 -23.39 -9.33
CA ALA A 856 29.52 -24.22 -8.49
C ALA A 856 30.32 -23.38 -7.46
N GLN A 857 30.89 -22.25 -7.89
CA GLN A 857 31.58 -21.33 -6.98
C GLN A 857 30.62 -20.71 -5.95
N LEU A 858 29.37 -20.42 -6.32
CA LEU A 858 28.36 -19.94 -5.36
C LEU A 858 28.08 -20.99 -4.27
N VAL A 859 28.03 -22.27 -4.63
CA VAL A 859 27.89 -23.38 -3.68
C VAL A 859 29.14 -23.51 -2.80
N GLU A 860 30.34 -23.50 -3.40
CA GLU A 860 31.62 -23.62 -2.69
C GLU A 860 31.84 -22.48 -1.69
N ASN A 861 31.60 -21.22 -2.10
CA ASN A 861 31.74 -20.05 -1.24
C ASN A 861 30.80 -20.13 -0.03
N SER A 862 29.57 -20.62 -0.24
CA SER A 862 28.58 -20.79 0.83
C SER A 862 29.04 -21.80 1.89
N ALA A 863 29.77 -22.85 1.48
CA ALA A 863 30.32 -23.87 2.39
C ALA A 863 31.47 -23.33 3.26
N VAL A 864 32.33 -22.46 2.71
CA VAL A 864 33.49 -21.88 3.41
C VAL A 864 33.06 -20.92 4.53
N GLU A 865 32.00 -20.14 4.32
CA GLU A 865 31.57 -19.10 5.26
C GLU A 865 31.06 -19.62 6.62
N HIS A 866 30.60 -20.86 6.72
CA HIS A 866 29.86 -21.35 7.90
C HIS A 866 30.50 -22.51 8.65
N GLY A 867 31.61 -23.09 8.16
CA GLY A 867 32.32 -24.18 8.85
C GLY A 867 31.48 -25.43 9.11
N THR A 868 30.27 -25.52 8.54
CA THR A 868 29.38 -26.67 8.64
C THR A 868 29.67 -27.59 7.47
N ALA A 869 30.49 -28.62 7.70
CA ALA A 869 30.76 -29.63 6.67
C ALA A 869 29.43 -30.25 6.17
N ASP A 870 28.43 -30.43 7.03
CA ASP A 870 27.29 -31.34 6.79
C ASP A 870 26.15 -30.84 5.86
N VAL A 871 26.27 -29.66 5.21
CA VAL A 871 25.18 -29.07 4.41
C VAL A 871 25.68 -28.45 3.09
N ILE A 872 25.08 -28.85 1.97
CA ILE A 872 25.26 -28.19 0.67
C ILE A 872 24.19 -27.09 0.52
N GLU A 873 24.63 -25.84 0.42
CA GLU A 873 23.78 -24.65 0.26
C GLU A 873 24.31 -23.75 -0.85
N VAL A 874 23.42 -22.96 -1.45
CA VAL A 874 23.78 -21.90 -2.40
C VAL A 874 23.18 -20.57 -1.94
N ALA A 875 24.00 -19.52 -1.88
CA ALA A 875 23.53 -18.16 -1.67
C ALA A 875 22.89 -17.58 -2.94
N LEU A 876 21.76 -16.91 -2.79
CA LEU A 876 21.14 -16.19 -3.90
C LEU A 876 22.05 -15.04 -4.32
N CYS A 877 22.38 -14.99 -5.61
CA CYS A 877 23.23 -13.95 -6.18
C CYS A 877 22.55 -13.34 -7.41
N GLU A 878 21.46 -12.61 -7.20
CA GLU A 878 20.75 -11.92 -8.30
C GLU A 878 21.63 -10.87 -8.99
N SER A 879 22.62 -10.32 -8.29
CA SER A 879 23.64 -9.45 -8.89
C SER A 879 24.49 -10.17 -9.96
N ALA A 880 24.68 -11.49 -9.87
CA ALA A 880 25.36 -12.27 -10.90
C ALA A 880 24.49 -12.41 -12.17
N LEU A 881 23.17 -12.57 -12.00
CA LEU A 881 22.21 -12.54 -13.11
C LEU A 881 22.19 -11.17 -13.79
N ASP A 882 22.15 -10.09 -13.01
CA ASP A 882 22.25 -8.72 -13.54
C ASP A 882 23.58 -8.49 -14.27
N GLY A 883 24.69 -8.96 -13.72
CA GLY A 883 26.01 -8.89 -14.34
C GLY A 883 26.06 -9.64 -15.68
N ALA A 884 25.50 -10.85 -15.74
CA ALA A 884 25.39 -11.63 -16.97
C ALA A 884 24.52 -10.93 -18.03
N ALA A 885 23.37 -10.37 -17.62
CA ALA A 885 22.51 -9.58 -18.50
C ALA A 885 23.27 -8.36 -19.07
N ALA A 886 24.00 -7.64 -18.20
CA ALA A 886 24.79 -6.47 -18.59
C ALA A 886 25.88 -6.81 -19.61
N LEU A 887 26.64 -7.87 -19.35
CA LEU A 887 27.72 -8.33 -20.22
C LEU A 887 27.19 -8.74 -21.59
N LEU A 888 26.09 -9.50 -21.61
CA LEU A 888 25.46 -9.93 -22.85
C LEU A 888 25.01 -8.72 -23.67
N LEU A 889 24.29 -7.78 -23.05
CA LEU A 889 23.80 -6.57 -23.73
C LEU A 889 24.94 -5.65 -24.22
N ALA A 890 26.08 -5.60 -23.53
CA ALA A 890 27.21 -4.73 -23.86
C ALA A 890 28.12 -5.24 -24.99
N THR A 891 28.02 -6.51 -25.37
CA THR A 891 28.90 -7.08 -26.41
C THR A 891 28.59 -6.45 -27.79
N PRO A 892 29.55 -6.11 -28.66
CA PRO A 892 29.23 -5.66 -30.02
C PRO A 892 28.52 -6.78 -30.82
N ARG A 893 27.68 -6.42 -31.80
CA ARG A 893 27.13 -7.38 -32.77
C ARG A 893 28.15 -7.69 -33.86
#